data_AF-A0A2N2K122-F1
#
_entry.id   AF-A0A2N2K122-F1
#
_cell.length_a   1.000
_cell.length_b   1.000
_cell.length_c   1.000
_cell.angle_alpha   90.00
_cell.angle_beta   90.00
_cell.angle_gamma   90.00
#
_symmetry.space_group_name_H-M   'P 1'
#
loop_
_entity.id
_entity.type
_entity.pdbx_description
1 polymer ?
#
loop_
_entity_poly.entity_id
_entity_poly.type
_entity_poly.pdbx_seq_one_letter_code
_entity_poly.pdbx_strand_id
1 'polypeptide(L)'
;MGDTRFISRTPSLSKSQDYGFLRSRGLKYIERLAHELWTDYNIHDPGITILELLCYAITDLGYRTGYDIKDILTEERQGVQVIDPDHRQFHTAREILTNSPVTFDDFRKILMDTKGVKNAWIARHTAVQYSLHTRERRLVLDDHGEAPCVTALDPLNGLHDVFIEYDESVTGEESRSEVLGRVRDKLFSNRNLCEDIVRICDLEKEEVAVCADIEVSTDADVDALLAEIFYRLENHISPPVRFYTLQELLAKGKPIEEIFEGPALDHGFIDDDEFRAIRRRCEIRASDIVDLLMEKDLAQVIAVRNMSLLSFVDHKLRLQESWILPLATDRFRAPIFSPGKSKIVFFKNGLPYFANRDRALELLKTKHAAEGRLKLNADKADLQIPVGQDGALGEYFPIQNELPAVYGVGDVGVPASEPPLRKAQSKQLKAYLLFFEQLLANYLAQLEHVPELFSWETVEGPTYFTQKITGKDIKNIEEIYNGDADLVKKFKQEPGPSKDDPFKEALQEIIETEKIQKDRRGRFLDHLIGRFCEDFTEYSLLMYSMYRDDDQIQPRILKEKRAFLEEYPAASRERGTAFDYRSPGISGYQRRVYRLLGIDDVRLRNLALDRLRLQESTEGKWQFVLTDEQRRPLFKSIAGTRHTIEAFLDFTLNIAEKILVRQNRNTGTEELYYPCPQKGMKREVVIGQTTAEKDAKDKTLEYLKQYAESEGFHLVEHILLRPRTKADPFMPVQLDESGERCCPDVEDPYSFRATIVLPAWPKRFRDMRFRKFVEDTLRREAPAYIFLKICWISHHQMNEFEGCYGEWSAQLAKLEPRLGLCPRKGDKLKSSPMSGGLPLPDGKDDVSYTAALTKLIAILHELVTIYPAASLHDCTDTSGDEPQVTLNNTNLGTF
;
A
#
# COMPACT_ATOMS: atom_id res chain seq x y z
N MET A 1 -14.63 11.33 -33.61
CA MET A 1 -16.11 11.34 -33.67
C MET A 1 -16.52 12.19 -34.85
N GLY A 2 -17.38 11.66 -35.72
CA GLY A 2 -17.90 12.38 -36.88
C GLY A 2 -18.81 13.53 -36.43
N ASP A 3 -18.52 14.71 -36.97
CA ASP A 3 -19.24 15.97 -36.83
C ASP A 3 -20.71 15.78 -37.29
N THR A 4 -21.63 15.45 -36.38
CA THR A 4 -23.07 15.32 -36.66
C THR A 4 -23.78 16.61 -36.27
N ARG A 5 -23.72 17.61 -37.16
CA ARG A 5 -24.41 18.91 -37.02
C ARG A 5 -25.92 18.86 -37.31
N PHE A 6 -26.57 17.71 -37.12
CA PHE A 6 -28.00 17.54 -37.37
C PHE A 6 -28.66 16.88 -36.17
N ILE A 7 -29.68 17.54 -35.61
CA ILE A 7 -30.57 16.93 -34.62
C ILE A 7 -31.33 15.80 -35.34
N SER A 8 -31.16 14.56 -34.87
CA SER A 8 -31.89 13.42 -35.42
C SER A 8 -33.39 13.67 -35.31
N ARG A 9 -34.13 13.47 -36.41
CA ARG A 9 -35.60 13.56 -36.40
C ARG A 9 -36.26 12.40 -35.64
N THR A 10 -35.52 11.34 -35.38
CA THR A 10 -35.94 10.16 -34.62
C THR A 10 -34.79 9.74 -33.70
N PRO A 11 -34.53 10.48 -32.61
CA PRO A 11 -33.52 10.10 -31.65
C PRO A 11 -33.95 8.81 -30.94
N SER A 12 -33.01 7.89 -30.71
CA SER A 12 -33.26 6.70 -29.88
C SER A 12 -33.25 7.14 -28.42
N LEU A 13 -34.41 7.53 -27.91
CA LEU A 13 -34.58 7.96 -26.52
C LEU A 13 -34.68 6.75 -25.59
N SER A 14 -34.12 6.90 -24.39
CA SER A 14 -34.40 5.95 -23.32
C SER A 14 -35.87 6.07 -22.90
N LYS A 15 -36.41 5.04 -22.24
CA LYS A 15 -37.80 5.06 -21.75
C LYS A 15 -38.09 6.23 -20.79
N SER A 16 -37.09 6.70 -20.05
CA SER A 16 -37.24 7.85 -19.14
C SER A 16 -37.20 9.18 -19.88
N GLN A 17 -36.67 9.24 -21.11
CA GLN A 17 -36.63 10.43 -21.95
C GLN A 17 -37.79 10.49 -22.96
N ASP A 18 -38.48 9.37 -23.18
CA ASP A 18 -39.64 9.28 -24.08
C ASP A 18 -40.94 9.66 -23.34
N TYR A 19 -41.35 10.92 -23.54
CA TYR A 19 -42.61 11.45 -23.03
C TYR A 19 -43.83 10.61 -23.42
N GLY A 20 -43.91 10.16 -24.68
CA GLY A 20 -45.05 9.41 -25.19
C GLY A 20 -45.17 8.05 -24.49
N PHE A 21 -44.03 7.40 -24.28
CA PHE A 21 -43.96 6.18 -23.48
C PHE A 21 -44.41 6.44 -22.03
N LEU A 22 -43.86 7.45 -21.35
CA LEU A 22 -44.20 7.78 -19.96
C LEU A 22 -45.68 8.07 -19.79
N ARG A 23 -46.25 8.91 -20.66
CA ARG A 23 -47.68 9.24 -20.66
C ARG A 23 -48.55 8.01 -20.85
N SER A 24 -48.22 7.17 -21.83
CA SER A 24 -48.97 5.93 -22.09
C SER A 24 -48.91 4.96 -20.89
N ARG A 25 -47.79 4.92 -20.16
CA ARG A 25 -47.64 4.12 -18.95
C ARG A 25 -48.42 4.70 -17.78
N GLY A 26 -48.36 6.01 -17.58
CA GLY A 26 -49.11 6.72 -16.55
C GLY A 26 -50.62 6.50 -16.68
N LEU A 27 -51.16 6.64 -17.90
CA LEU A 27 -52.57 6.35 -18.18
C LEU A 27 -52.95 4.91 -17.84
N LYS A 28 -52.14 3.93 -18.25
CA LYS A 28 -52.38 2.52 -17.91
C LYS A 28 -52.36 2.27 -16.39
N TYR A 29 -51.55 3.00 -15.63
CA TYR A 29 -51.56 2.92 -14.17
C TYR A 29 -52.86 3.47 -13.59
N ILE A 30 -53.34 4.62 -14.08
CA ILE A 30 -54.60 5.23 -13.65
C ILE A 30 -55.78 4.31 -13.97
N GLU A 31 -55.88 3.82 -15.22
CA GLU A 31 -56.93 2.87 -15.64
C GLU A 31 -56.94 1.65 -14.71
N ARG A 32 -55.78 1.05 -14.46
CA ARG A 32 -55.69 -0.15 -13.62
C ARG A 32 -56.11 0.11 -12.17
N LEU A 33 -55.73 1.26 -11.60
CA LEU A 33 -55.93 1.55 -10.18
C LEU A 33 -57.28 2.21 -9.87
N ALA A 34 -57.86 2.93 -10.83
CA ALA A 34 -58.96 3.85 -10.56
C ALA A 34 -60.09 3.83 -11.59
N HIS A 35 -60.14 2.88 -12.55
CA HIS A 35 -61.19 2.86 -13.59
C HIS A 35 -62.65 2.87 -13.08
N GLU A 36 -62.91 2.41 -11.86
CA GLU A 36 -64.26 2.46 -11.27
C GLU A 36 -64.66 3.87 -10.80
N LEU A 37 -63.69 4.72 -10.43
CA LEU A 37 -63.92 6.06 -9.85
C LEU A 37 -63.58 7.19 -10.83
N TRP A 38 -62.50 7.03 -11.60
CA TRP A 38 -62.00 8.01 -12.57
C TRP A 38 -62.08 7.40 -13.97
N THR A 39 -63.07 7.84 -14.74
CA THR A 39 -63.44 7.27 -16.05
C THR A 39 -63.13 8.19 -17.23
N ASP A 40 -62.81 9.46 -16.98
CA ASP A 40 -62.46 10.44 -18.01
C ASP A 40 -60.94 10.62 -18.09
N TYR A 41 -60.35 10.19 -19.21
CA TYR A 41 -58.89 10.27 -19.46
C TYR A 41 -58.52 11.30 -20.52
N ASN A 42 -59.43 12.25 -20.80
CA ASN A 42 -59.20 13.26 -21.81
C ASN A 42 -58.33 14.42 -21.29
N ILE A 43 -57.75 15.18 -22.23
CA ILE A 43 -56.84 16.31 -21.96
C ILE A 43 -57.45 17.46 -21.16
N HIS A 44 -58.78 17.54 -21.07
CA HIS A 44 -59.45 18.60 -20.31
C HIS A 44 -59.56 18.27 -18.82
N ASP A 45 -59.31 17.02 -18.43
CA ASP A 45 -59.28 16.60 -17.03
C ASP A 45 -58.01 17.16 -16.34
N PRO A 46 -58.16 17.87 -15.20
CA PRO A 46 -57.02 18.41 -14.46
C PRO A 46 -56.00 17.38 -13.98
N GLY A 47 -56.44 16.17 -13.63
CA GLY A 47 -55.57 15.08 -13.22
C GLY A 47 -54.73 14.55 -14.39
N ILE A 48 -55.28 14.52 -15.61
CA ILE A 48 -54.52 14.17 -16.82
C ILE A 48 -53.50 15.25 -17.14
N THR A 49 -53.85 16.53 -16.98
CA THR A 49 -52.90 17.65 -17.14
C THR A 49 -51.72 17.52 -16.16
N ILE A 50 -51.99 17.20 -14.89
CA ILE A 50 -50.93 16.98 -13.89
C ILE A 50 -50.08 15.76 -14.27
N LEU A 51 -50.69 14.66 -14.73
CA LEU A 51 -49.94 13.49 -15.20
C LEU A 51 -49.00 13.86 -16.35
N GLU A 52 -49.46 14.62 -17.33
CA GLU A 52 -48.67 15.04 -18.48
C GLU A 52 -47.45 15.87 -18.04
N LEU A 53 -47.63 16.81 -17.09
CA LEU A 53 -46.52 17.58 -16.55
C LEU A 53 -45.53 16.72 -15.75
N LEU A 54 -46.02 15.77 -14.96
CA LEU A 54 -45.14 14.82 -14.27
C LEU A 54 -44.34 13.98 -15.28
N CYS A 55 -44.97 13.55 -16.38
CA CYS A 55 -44.25 12.85 -17.46
C CYS A 55 -43.16 13.74 -18.06
N TYR A 56 -43.43 15.03 -18.28
CA TYR A 56 -42.43 15.99 -18.75
C TYR A 56 -41.29 16.18 -17.74
N ALA A 57 -41.59 16.36 -16.46
CA ALA A 57 -40.56 16.49 -15.42
C ALA A 57 -39.66 15.25 -15.32
N ILE A 58 -40.22 14.05 -15.46
CA ILE A 58 -39.44 12.80 -15.51
C ILE A 58 -38.51 12.77 -16.73
N THR A 59 -38.88 13.39 -17.86
CA THR A 59 -37.97 13.49 -19.02
C THR A 59 -36.73 14.33 -18.73
N ASP A 60 -36.84 15.39 -17.93
CA ASP A 60 -35.67 16.18 -17.47
C ASP A 60 -34.77 15.32 -16.57
N LEU A 61 -35.35 14.60 -15.59
CA LEU A 61 -34.58 13.68 -14.76
C LEU A 61 -33.84 12.64 -15.61
N GLY A 62 -34.55 11.99 -16.54
CA GLY A 62 -33.97 11.01 -17.46
C GLY A 62 -32.92 11.60 -18.40
N TYR A 63 -33.02 12.89 -18.73
CA TYR A 63 -32.02 13.61 -19.52
C TYR A 63 -30.73 13.81 -18.73
N ARG A 64 -30.82 14.37 -17.51
CA ARG A 64 -29.66 14.63 -16.64
C ARG A 64 -28.96 13.36 -16.17
N THR A 65 -29.71 12.31 -15.84
CA THR A 65 -29.11 11.00 -15.52
C THR A 65 -28.41 10.36 -16.71
N GLY A 66 -28.75 10.78 -17.93
CA GLY A 66 -28.11 10.31 -19.16
C GLY A 66 -26.84 11.08 -19.54
N TYR A 67 -26.38 12.03 -18.73
CA TYR A 67 -25.11 12.74 -18.97
C TYR A 67 -23.92 11.77 -18.92
N ASP A 68 -22.80 12.17 -19.54
CA ASP A 68 -21.57 11.39 -19.43
C ASP A 68 -21.13 11.37 -17.96
N ILE A 69 -20.56 10.25 -17.51
CA ILE A 69 -20.15 10.10 -16.11
C ILE A 69 -19.12 11.16 -15.70
N LYS A 70 -18.26 11.59 -16.63
CA LYS A 70 -17.31 12.68 -16.36
C LYS A 70 -18.02 14.00 -16.05
N ASP A 71 -19.17 14.26 -16.66
CA ASP A 71 -19.95 15.48 -16.46
C ASP A 71 -20.71 15.39 -15.13
N ILE A 72 -21.19 14.19 -14.76
CA ILE A 72 -21.83 13.95 -13.45
C ILE A 72 -20.85 14.08 -12.28
N LEU A 73 -19.58 13.73 -12.50
CA LEU A 73 -18.53 13.80 -11.47
C LEU A 73 -17.75 15.12 -11.46
N THR A 74 -18.03 16.04 -12.38
CA THR A 74 -17.36 17.34 -12.45
C THR A 74 -18.12 18.39 -11.64
N GLU A 75 -17.38 19.16 -10.85
CA GLU A 75 -17.88 20.33 -10.12
C GLU A 75 -17.22 21.62 -10.62
N GLU A 76 -17.97 22.72 -10.66
CA GLU A 76 -17.41 24.04 -10.89
C GLU A 76 -16.96 24.70 -9.57
N ARG A 77 -15.66 25.00 -9.45
CA ARG A 77 -15.09 25.74 -8.32
C ARG A 77 -14.35 26.97 -8.78
N GLN A 78 -14.79 28.15 -8.31
CA GLN A 78 -14.18 29.44 -8.65
C GLN A 78 -14.05 29.66 -10.18
N GLY A 79 -15.01 29.16 -10.97
CA GLY A 79 -14.98 29.26 -12.44
C GLY A 79 -14.12 28.22 -13.15
N VAL A 80 -13.60 27.22 -12.42
CA VAL A 80 -12.78 26.13 -12.97
C VAL A 80 -13.54 24.81 -12.80
N GLN A 81 -13.63 24.05 -13.89
CA GLN A 81 -14.18 22.71 -13.91
C GLN A 81 -13.15 21.74 -13.32
N VAL A 82 -13.51 21.06 -12.23
CA VAL A 82 -12.59 20.16 -11.52
C VAL A 82 -13.29 18.83 -11.28
N ILE A 83 -12.56 17.74 -11.51
CA ILE A 83 -12.93 16.42 -11.01
C ILE A 83 -12.07 16.16 -9.79
N ASP A 84 -12.72 15.69 -8.73
CA ASP A 84 -12.04 15.21 -7.53
C ASP A 84 -11.15 16.24 -6.79
N PRO A 85 -11.64 17.46 -6.47
CA PRO A 85 -10.88 18.38 -5.62
C PRO A 85 -10.81 17.90 -4.16
N ASP A 86 -11.89 17.29 -3.64
CA ASP A 86 -12.05 16.91 -2.23
C ASP A 86 -12.60 15.48 -2.02
N HIS A 87 -12.79 14.67 -3.07
CA HIS A 87 -13.65 13.48 -2.96
C HIS A 87 -12.93 12.14 -3.12
N ARG A 88 -11.61 12.11 -3.32
CA ARG A 88 -10.75 10.94 -3.62
C ARG A 88 -11.56 9.70 -3.96
N GLN A 89 -12.13 9.69 -5.15
CA GLN A 89 -13.12 8.69 -5.55
C GLN A 89 -12.47 7.47 -6.20
N PHE A 90 -11.30 7.70 -6.81
CA PHE A 90 -10.57 6.68 -7.56
C PHE A 90 -9.07 6.92 -7.40
N HIS A 91 -8.34 5.84 -7.16
CA HIS A 91 -6.88 5.86 -7.27
C HIS A 91 -6.48 6.02 -8.73
N THR A 92 -5.42 6.76 -8.98
CA THR A 92 -4.84 6.93 -10.32
C THR A 92 -4.19 5.64 -10.82
N ALA A 93 -3.96 5.54 -12.14
CA ALA A 93 -3.32 4.36 -12.72
C ALA A 93 -1.91 4.15 -12.16
N ARG A 94 -1.15 5.24 -11.98
CA ARG A 94 0.20 5.18 -11.39
C ARG A 94 0.20 4.69 -9.95
N GLU A 95 -0.80 5.07 -9.15
CA GLU A 95 -0.92 4.64 -7.75
C GLU A 95 -1.25 3.15 -7.63
N ILE A 96 -2.11 2.62 -8.50
CA ILE A 96 -2.71 1.30 -8.30
C ILE A 96 -2.11 0.17 -9.15
N LEU A 97 -1.58 0.48 -10.33
CA LEU A 97 -1.04 -0.53 -11.25
C LEU A 97 0.45 -0.81 -11.01
N THR A 98 1.17 0.11 -10.36
CA THR A 98 2.59 -0.07 -10.07
C THR A 98 2.82 -0.92 -8.83
N ASN A 99 3.88 -1.74 -8.85
CA ASN A 99 4.27 -2.64 -7.77
C ASN A 99 5.65 -2.28 -7.20
N SER A 100 5.92 -2.57 -5.93
CA SER A 100 7.29 -2.50 -5.42
C SER A 100 8.18 -3.49 -6.18
N PRO A 101 9.48 -3.23 -6.32
CA PRO A 101 10.37 -4.10 -7.09
C PRO A 101 10.51 -5.47 -6.43
N VAL A 102 10.16 -6.53 -7.15
CA VAL A 102 10.25 -7.92 -6.64
C VAL A 102 11.33 -8.70 -7.39
N THR A 103 11.43 -8.50 -8.71
CA THR A 103 12.36 -9.24 -9.56
C THR A 103 13.70 -8.52 -9.72
N PHE A 104 14.73 -9.25 -10.16
CA PHE A 104 16.02 -8.63 -10.49
C PHE A 104 15.90 -7.57 -11.60
N ASP A 105 14.96 -7.74 -12.52
CA ASP A 105 14.69 -6.75 -13.56
C ASP A 105 14.05 -5.49 -12.95
N ASP A 106 13.12 -5.62 -12.01
CA ASP A 106 12.52 -4.46 -11.33
C ASP A 106 13.54 -3.68 -10.51
N PHE A 107 14.37 -4.38 -9.73
CA PHE A 107 15.45 -3.72 -9.01
C PHE A 107 16.47 -3.10 -9.98
N ARG A 108 16.71 -3.71 -11.15
CA ARG A 108 17.53 -3.07 -12.18
C ARG A 108 16.86 -1.79 -12.70
N LYS A 109 15.54 -1.78 -12.95
CA LYS A 109 14.79 -0.56 -13.38
C LYS A 109 14.95 0.58 -12.36
N ILE A 110 14.73 0.35 -11.06
CA ILE A 110 14.85 1.42 -10.04
C ILE A 110 16.29 1.93 -9.89
N LEU A 111 17.29 1.06 -10.06
CA LEU A 111 18.70 1.44 -10.00
C LEU A 111 19.06 2.28 -11.20
N MET A 112 18.57 1.93 -12.38
CA MET A 112 18.76 2.68 -13.60
C MET A 112 18.07 4.04 -13.58
N ASP A 113 16.93 4.14 -12.91
CA ASP A 113 16.24 5.41 -12.65
C ASP A 113 17.04 6.35 -11.72
N THR A 114 18.03 5.82 -10.97
CA THR A 114 18.91 6.62 -10.09
C THR A 114 19.93 7.44 -10.88
N LYS A 115 19.94 8.77 -10.73
CA LYS A 115 20.85 9.68 -11.47
C LYS A 115 22.34 9.31 -11.26
N GLY A 116 23.10 9.17 -12.36
CA GLY A 116 24.52 8.78 -12.33
C GLY A 116 24.77 7.28 -12.53
N VAL A 117 23.72 6.46 -12.54
CA VAL A 117 23.78 5.05 -12.94
C VAL A 117 23.47 4.96 -14.44
N LYS A 118 24.37 4.34 -15.20
CA LYS A 118 24.15 3.99 -16.62
C LYS A 118 23.47 2.63 -16.75
N ASN A 119 23.91 1.66 -15.98
CA ASN A 119 23.34 0.31 -15.94
C ASN A 119 23.61 -0.35 -14.59
N ALA A 120 22.86 -1.40 -14.27
CA ALA A 120 23.04 -2.18 -13.05
C ALA A 120 22.75 -3.67 -13.30
N TRP A 121 23.32 -4.52 -12.45
CA TRP A 121 23.05 -5.95 -12.44
C TRP A 121 22.92 -6.45 -11.02
N ILE A 122 22.08 -7.44 -10.83
CA ILE A 122 21.84 -8.07 -9.54
C ILE A 122 22.01 -9.56 -9.72
N ALA A 123 22.75 -10.18 -8.81
CA ALA A 123 23.00 -11.60 -8.84
C ALA A 123 22.86 -12.19 -7.44
N ARG A 124 22.44 -13.46 -7.39
CA ARG A 124 22.47 -14.24 -6.16
C ARG A 124 23.89 -14.34 -5.62
N HIS A 125 24.01 -14.12 -4.33
CA HIS A 125 25.24 -14.28 -3.57
C HIS A 125 25.35 -15.74 -3.11
N THR A 126 26.35 -16.48 -3.58
CA THR A 126 26.51 -17.92 -3.29
C THR A 126 27.73 -18.23 -2.42
N ALA A 127 28.42 -17.21 -1.90
CA ALA A 127 29.67 -17.40 -1.15
C ALA A 127 29.46 -17.60 0.36
N VAL A 128 28.26 -17.37 0.88
CA VAL A 128 27.94 -17.58 2.30
C VAL A 128 27.38 -18.98 2.47
N GLN A 129 28.20 -19.83 3.09
CA GLN A 129 27.92 -21.22 3.35
C GLN A 129 28.30 -21.52 4.80
N TYR A 130 27.37 -22.13 5.54
CA TYR A 130 27.61 -22.58 6.91
C TYR A 130 27.78 -24.09 6.95
N SER A 131 28.39 -24.59 8.01
CA SER A 131 28.53 -26.02 8.24
C SER A 131 27.81 -26.44 9.53
N LEU A 132 27.26 -27.65 9.55
CA LEU A 132 26.73 -28.26 10.75
C LEU A 132 27.82 -29.05 11.47
N HIS A 133 28.04 -28.77 12.74
CA HIS A 133 28.76 -29.67 13.63
C HIS A 133 27.78 -30.72 14.20
N THR A 134 27.78 -31.94 13.66
CA THR A 134 26.76 -32.97 13.95
C THR A 134 26.76 -33.43 15.41
N ARG A 135 27.94 -33.55 16.05
CA ARG A 135 28.06 -33.93 17.47
C ARG A 135 27.57 -32.85 18.43
N GLU A 136 27.86 -31.58 18.14
CA GLU A 136 27.48 -30.45 18.98
C GLU A 136 26.10 -29.89 18.61
N ARG A 137 25.47 -30.41 17.55
CA ARG A 137 24.15 -30.02 17.02
C ARG A 137 24.02 -28.50 16.82
N ARG A 138 25.06 -27.87 16.27
CA ARG A 138 25.10 -26.41 16.05
C ARG A 138 25.76 -26.04 14.73
N LEU A 139 25.45 -24.86 14.22
CA LEU A 139 26.12 -24.29 13.06
C LEU A 139 27.49 -23.72 13.44
N VAL A 140 28.42 -23.78 12.49
CA VAL A 140 29.79 -23.26 12.59
C VAL A 140 30.21 -22.60 11.27
N LEU A 141 31.13 -21.65 11.36
CA LEU A 141 31.88 -21.16 10.20
C LEU A 141 33.02 -22.14 9.92
N ASP A 142 33.02 -22.77 8.76
CA ASP A 142 34.08 -23.70 8.38
C ASP A 142 35.10 -23.02 7.47
N ASP A 143 36.31 -22.79 7.98
CA ASP A 143 37.43 -22.26 7.18
C ASP A 143 38.15 -23.40 6.43
N HIS A 144 38.06 -24.66 6.87
CA HIS A 144 38.84 -25.79 6.36
C HIS A 144 38.14 -27.13 6.71
N GLY A 145 37.50 -27.76 5.71
CA GLY A 145 36.72 -29.01 5.81
C GLY A 145 37.49 -30.28 6.20
N GLU A 146 38.32 -30.21 7.25
CA GLU A 146 39.13 -31.30 7.79
C GLU A 146 38.73 -31.69 9.23
N ALA A 147 37.79 -30.97 9.85
CA ALA A 147 37.33 -31.28 11.20
C ALA A 147 36.35 -32.49 11.21
N PRO A 148 36.56 -33.51 12.06
CA PRO A 148 35.63 -34.63 12.16
C PRO A 148 34.25 -34.15 12.64
N CYS A 149 33.17 -34.72 12.09
CA CYS A 149 31.77 -34.39 12.42
C CYS A 149 31.27 -33.02 11.93
N VAL A 150 31.94 -32.39 10.95
CA VAL A 150 31.48 -31.15 10.32
C VAL A 150 31.04 -31.43 8.88
N THR A 151 29.82 -31.02 8.53
CA THR A 151 29.24 -31.18 7.19
C THR A 151 28.83 -29.82 6.64
N ALA A 152 29.32 -29.45 5.45
CA ALA A 152 28.92 -28.21 4.77
C ALA A 152 27.45 -28.28 4.31
N LEU A 153 26.68 -27.22 4.58
CA LEU A 153 25.30 -27.07 4.12
C LEU A 153 25.26 -26.32 2.78
N ASP A 154 24.11 -26.27 2.12
CA ASP A 154 23.97 -25.44 0.92
C ASP A 154 24.16 -23.94 1.24
N PRO A 155 24.61 -23.12 0.27
CA PRO A 155 24.69 -21.68 0.44
C PRO A 155 23.32 -21.07 0.79
N LEU A 156 23.34 -20.04 1.65
CA LEU A 156 22.11 -19.35 2.04
C LEU A 156 21.43 -18.71 0.83
N ASN A 157 20.10 -18.78 0.81
CA ASN A 157 19.26 -18.11 -0.16
C ASN A 157 18.81 -16.73 0.35
N GLY A 158 18.31 -15.90 -0.57
CA GLY A 158 17.83 -14.54 -0.26
C GLY A 158 18.95 -13.50 -0.11
N LEU A 159 20.20 -13.85 -0.44
CA LEU A 159 21.33 -12.91 -0.41
C LEU A 159 21.72 -12.47 -1.82
N HIS A 160 21.97 -11.18 -2.00
CA HIS A 160 22.25 -10.59 -3.32
C HIS A 160 23.49 -9.71 -3.35
N ASP A 161 24.19 -9.73 -4.48
CA ASP A 161 25.25 -8.79 -4.85
C ASP A 161 24.73 -7.87 -5.98
N VAL A 162 24.98 -6.57 -5.85
CA VAL A 162 24.59 -5.54 -6.82
C VAL A 162 25.84 -4.98 -7.50
N PHE A 163 25.79 -4.79 -8.82
CA PHE A 163 26.88 -4.29 -9.64
C PHE A 163 26.43 -3.04 -10.40
N ILE A 164 27.19 -1.95 -10.30
CA ILE A 164 26.84 -0.63 -10.85
C ILE A 164 27.81 -0.23 -11.95
N GLU A 165 27.27 0.09 -13.12
CA GLU A 165 27.97 0.81 -14.19
C GLU A 165 27.57 2.28 -14.13
N TYR A 166 28.57 3.15 -14.00
CA TYR A 166 28.37 4.59 -13.90
C TYR A 166 28.22 5.25 -15.28
N ASP A 167 27.45 6.34 -15.29
CA ASP A 167 27.36 7.29 -16.40
C ASP A 167 28.71 7.99 -16.63
N GLU A 168 28.96 8.47 -17.86
CA GLU A 168 30.15 9.25 -18.22
C GLU A 168 30.30 10.54 -17.38
N SER A 169 29.16 11.08 -16.93
CA SER A 169 29.09 12.25 -16.05
C SER A 169 29.71 12.04 -14.67
N VAL A 170 29.87 10.79 -14.22
CA VAL A 170 30.40 10.46 -12.90
C VAL A 170 31.92 10.34 -12.96
N THR A 171 32.61 11.43 -12.67
CA THR A 171 34.07 11.50 -12.67
C THR A 171 34.63 11.65 -11.25
N GLY A 172 35.61 10.81 -10.89
CA GLY A 172 36.27 10.85 -9.58
C GLY A 172 35.57 10.01 -8.51
N GLU A 173 36.25 9.82 -7.37
CA GLU A 173 35.80 8.96 -6.27
C GLU A 173 34.64 9.58 -5.46
N GLU A 174 34.65 10.90 -5.27
CA GLU A 174 33.60 11.61 -4.51
C GLU A 174 32.23 11.46 -5.17
N SER A 175 32.14 11.74 -6.48
CA SER A 175 30.91 11.58 -7.24
C SER A 175 30.41 10.13 -7.28
N ARG A 176 31.33 9.15 -7.32
CA ARG A 176 30.96 7.72 -7.20
C ARG A 176 30.36 7.40 -5.84
N SER A 177 30.96 7.89 -4.76
CA SER A 177 30.45 7.72 -3.40
C SER A 177 29.03 8.28 -3.25
N GLU A 178 28.76 9.46 -3.83
CA GLU A 178 27.41 10.06 -3.84
C GLU A 178 26.38 9.22 -4.62
N VAL A 179 26.77 8.64 -5.76
CA VAL A 179 25.90 7.73 -6.52
C VAL A 179 25.63 6.45 -5.73
N LEU A 180 26.65 5.86 -5.11
CA LEU A 180 26.52 4.67 -4.27
C LEU A 180 25.62 4.90 -3.06
N GLY A 181 25.70 6.08 -2.43
CA GLY A 181 24.78 6.48 -1.36
C GLY A 181 23.32 6.46 -1.83
N ARG A 182 23.03 7.06 -2.98
CA ARG A 182 21.68 7.05 -3.57
C ARG A 182 21.20 5.66 -3.97
N VAL A 183 22.07 4.86 -4.59
CA VAL A 183 21.81 3.45 -4.93
C VAL A 183 21.45 2.66 -3.68
N ARG A 184 22.24 2.82 -2.62
CA ARG A 184 22.00 2.17 -1.33
C ARG A 184 20.64 2.56 -0.77
N ASP A 185 20.31 3.85 -0.75
CA ASP A 185 19.02 4.29 -0.21
C ASP A 185 17.84 3.74 -1.01
N LYS A 186 17.93 3.69 -2.35
CA LYS A 186 16.89 3.08 -3.20
C LYS A 186 16.75 1.58 -2.93
N LEU A 187 17.85 0.86 -2.75
CA LEU A 187 17.85 -0.58 -2.50
C LEU A 187 17.24 -0.95 -1.13
N PHE A 188 17.70 -0.29 -0.05
CA PHE A 188 17.27 -0.62 1.30
C PHE A 188 15.83 -0.17 1.60
N SER A 189 15.37 0.92 0.96
CA SER A 189 13.95 1.34 1.03
C SER A 189 13.00 0.42 0.28
N ASN A 190 13.52 -0.45 -0.61
CA ASN A 190 12.72 -1.37 -1.42
C ASN A 190 13.10 -2.84 -1.20
N ARG A 191 13.75 -3.17 -0.08
CA ARG A 191 14.23 -4.53 0.20
C ARG A 191 13.04 -5.51 0.33
N ASN A 192 13.13 -6.68 -0.29
CA ASN A 192 12.15 -7.74 -0.13
C ASN A 192 12.21 -8.40 1.26
N LEU A 193 11.08 -8.95 1.71
CA LEU A 193 10.99 -9.68 2.98
C LEU A 193 11.88 -10.93 2.95
N CYS A 194 12.65 -11.14 4.03
CA CYS A 194 13.60 -12.23 4.19
C CYS A 194 14.72 -12.27 3.12
N GLU A 195 15.03 -11.14 2.49
CA GLU A 195 16.13 -10.99 1.54
C GLU A 195 17.06 -9.84 1.95
N ASP A 196 18.36 -9.93 1.67
CA ASP A 196 19.34 -8.92 2.11
C ASP A 196 20.44 -8.70 1.06
N ILE A 197 21.00 -7.50 1.06
CA ILE A 197 22.03 -7.09 0.11
C ILE A 197 23.38 -7.16 0.79
N VAL A 198 24.24 -8.03 0.28
CA VAL A 198 25.55 -8.28 0.88
C VAL A 198 26.58 -7.28 0.36
N ARG A 199 26.57 -7.00 -0.94
CA ARG A 199 27.56 -6.12 -1.58
C ARG A 199 26.95 -5.22 -2.64
N ILE A 200 27.52 -4.03 -2.76
CA ILE A 200 27.31 -3.09 -3.86
C ILE A 200 28.68 -2.81 -4.46
N CYS A 201 28.86 -3.19 -5.72
CA CYS A 201 30.14 -3.24 -6.40
C CYS A 201 30.18 -2.33 -7.62
N ASP A 202 31.30 -1.65 -7.79
CA ASP A 202 31.63 -0.98 -9.05
C ASP A 202 31.93 -2.02 -10.12
N LEU A 203 31.43 -1.79 -11.32
CA LEU A 203 31.88 -2.54 -12.48
C LEU A 203 33.16 -1.92 -13.04
N GLU A 204 34.17 -2.77 -13.15
CA GLU A 204 35.37 -2.46 -13.91
C GLU A 204 35.05 -2.45 -15.40
N LYS A 205 35.85 -1.72 -16.17
CA LYS A 205 35.67 -1.57 -17.62
C LYS A 205 36.57 -2.55 -18.36
N GLU A 206 35.98 -3.38 -19.22
CA GLU A 206 36.70 -4.09 -20.28
C GLU A 206 36.58 -3.25 -21.56
N GLU A 207 37.66 -2.59 -21.96
CA GLU A 207 37.63 -1.72 -23.13
C GLU A 207 37.75 -2.55 -24.41
N VAL A 208 36.72 -2.51 -25.23
CA VAL A 208 36.68 -3.14 -26.55
C VAL A 208 37.00 -2.08 -27.60
N ALA A 209 37.92 -2.39 -28.51
CA ALA A 209 38.28 -1.55 -29.63
C ALA A 209 38.20 -2.32 -30.95
N VAL A 210 37.90 -1.59 -32.02
CA VAL A 210 37.79 -2.14 -33.37
C VAL A 210 38.90 -1.55 -34.24
N CYS A 211 39.61 -2.42 -34.93
CA CYS A 211 40.55 -2.05 -35.99
C CYS A 211 39.99 -2.53 -37.32
N ALA A 212 39.69 -1.63 -38.25
CA ALA A 212 39.05 -1.99 -39.51
C ALA A 212 39.54 -1.16 -40.70
N ASP A 213 39.62 -1.80 -41.87
CA ASP A 213 39.85 -1.17 -43.17
C ASP A 213 38.53 -1.19 -43.95
N ILE A 214 37.99 -0.02 -44.28
CA ILE A 214 36.64 0.11 -44.86
C ILE A 214 36.71 0.82 -46.21
N GLU A 215 36.24 0.19 -47.27
CA GLU A 215 36.04 0.83 -48.58
C GLU A 215 34.75 1.66 -48.55
N VAL A 216 34.83 2.91 -48.96
CA VAL A 216 33.69 3.84 -48.97
C VAL A 216 33.53 4.51 -50.33
N SER A 217 32.33 5.00 -50.60
CA SER A 217 32.02 5.81 -51.77
C SER A 217 32.87 7.08 -51.85
N THR A 218 33.08 7.58 -53.08
CA THR A 218 33.97 8.73 -53.33
C THR A 218 33.49 10.02 -52.67
N ASP A 219 32.17 10.18 -52.55
CA ASP A 219 31.47 11.32 -51.96
C ASP A 219 31.32 11.23 -50.44
N ALA A 220 31.74 10.12 -49.80
CA ALA A 220 31.55 9.93 -48.37
C ALA A 220 32.26 10.98 -47.50
N ASP A 221 31.55 11.54 -46.52
CA ASP A 221 32.15 12.36 -45.46
C ASP A 221 32.73 11.42 -44.39
N VAL A 222 34.06 11.22 -44.46
CA VAL A 222 34.77 10.27 -43.57
C VAL A 222 34.72 10.68 -42.10
N ASP A 223 34.57 11.97 -41.79
CA ASP A 223 34.52 12.46 -40.41
C ASP A 223 33.16 12.14 -39.78
N ALA A 224 32.08 12.46 -40.51
CA ALA A 224 30.72 12.13 -40.09
C ALA A 224 30.47 10.61 -40.05
N LEU A 225 31.03 9.88 -41.03
CA LEU A 225 30.92 8.43 -41.09
C LEU A 225 31.64 7.76 -39.93
N LEU A 226 32.84 8.24 -39.55
CA LEU A 226 33.54 7.71 -38.38
C LEU A 226 32.74 7.91 -37.09
N ALA A 227 32.13 9.08 -36.92
CA ALA A 227 31.28 9.38 -35.76
C ALA A 227 30.05 8.44 -35.70
N GLU A 228 29.41 8.19 -36.84
CA GLU A 228 28.27 7.25 -36.93
C GLU A 228 28.70 5.81 -36.63
N ILE A 229 29.84 5.36 -37.18
CA ILE A 229 30.37 4.02 -36.90
C ILE A 229 30.67 3.85 -35.41
N PHE A 230 31.34 4.83 -34.78
CA PHE A 230 31.62 4.77 -33.34
C PHE A 230 30.34 4.72 -32.51
N TYR A 231 29.35 5.52 -32.85
CA TYR A 231 28.05 5.52 -32.18
C TYR A 231 27.33 4.16 -32.27
N ARG A 232 27.31 3.54 -33.46
CA ARG A 232 26.71 2.21 -33.66
C ARG A 232 27.47 1.10 -32.95
N LEU A 233 28.80 1.13 -33.00
CA LEU A 233 29.64 0.17 -32.28
C LEU A 233 29.43 0.26 -30.76
N GLU A 234 29.33 1.49 -30.23
CA GLU A 234 29.04 1.71 -28.82
C GLU A 234 27.69 1.12 -28.41
N ASN A 235 26.62 1.43 -29.15
CA ASN A 235 25.28 0.90 -28.88
C ASN A 235 25.18 -0.62 -29.08
N HIS A 236 26.00 -1.21 -29.95
CA HIS A 236 26.04 -2.66 -30.12
C HIS A 236 26.76 -3.37 -28.96
N ILE A 237 27.85 -2.79 -28.47
CA ILE A 237 28.68 -3.36 -27.40
C ILE A 237 28.06 -3.13 -26.01
N SER A 238 27.55 -1.92 -25.78
CA SER A 238 26.99 -1.45 -24.51
C SER A 238 25.68 -0.68 -24.80
N PRO A 239 24.59 -1.38 -25.17
CA PRO A 239 23.33 -0.72 -25.50
C PRO A 239 22.77 0.07 -24.30
N PRO A 240 22.40 1.35 -24.49
CA PRO A 240 21.72 2.12 -23.46
C PRO A 240 20.28 1.60 -23.27
N VAL A 241 19.74 1.79 -22.07
CA VAL A 241 18.31 1.55 -21.84
C VAL A 241 17.57 2.86 -22.04
N ARG A 242 16.58 2.83 -22.93
CA ARG A 242 15.78 4.00 -23.27
C ARG A 242 14.59 4.14 -22.31
N PHE A 243 14.35 5.38 -21.89
CA PHE A 243 13.12 5.75 -21.19
C PHE A 243 12.15 6.37 -22.18
N TYR A 244 10.87 6.05 -21.99
CA TYR A 244 9.76 6.49 -22.81
C TYR A 244 8.77 7.31 -21.98
N THR A 245 8.11 8.25 -22.63
CA THR A 245 6.90 8.87 -22.11
C THR A 245 5.72 7.90 -22.24
N LEU A 246 4.68 8.11 -21.43
CA LEU A 246 3.44 7.35 -21.53
C LEU A 246 2.84 7.41 -22.95
N GLN A 247 2.87 8.59 -23.58
CA GLN A 247 2.32 8.79 -24.93
C GLN A 247 3.09 8.01 -26.00
N GLU A 248 4.43 7.89 -25.88
CA GLU A 248 5.23 7.10 -26.81
C GLU A 248 4.92 5.61 -26.73
N LEU A 249 4.75 5.06 -25.51
CA LEU A 249 4.39 3.65 -25.35
C LEU A 249 2.95 3.36 -25.81
N LEU A 250 2.01 4.26 -25.56
CA LEU A 250 0.66 4.17 -26.11
C LEU A 250 0.67 4.22 -27.65
N ALA A 251 1.50 5.09 -28.25
CA ALA A 251 1.66 5.16 -29.70
C ALA A 251 2.32 3.91 -30.30
N LYS A 252 3.17 3.22 -29.53
CA LYS A 252 3.70 1.89 -29.85
C LYS A 252 2.66 0.77 -29.73
N GLY A 253 1.45 1.06 -29.25
CA GLY A 253 0.37 0.08 -29.07
C GLY A 253 0.55 -0.80 -27.83
N LYS A 254 1.39 -0.39 -26.86
CA LYS A 254 1.53 -1.09 -25.59
C LYS A 254 0.27 -0.89 -24.73
N PRO A 255 -0.30 -1.95 -24.14
CA PRO A 255 -1.45 -1.83 -23.27
C PRO A 255 -1.07 -1.17 -21.93
N ILE A 256 -2.02 -0.51 -21.27
CA ILE A 256 -1.78 0.30 -20.07
C ILE A 256 -1.23 -0.55 -18.93
N GLU A 257 -1.81 -1.73 -18.74
CA GLU A 257 -1.39 -2.70 -17.74
C GLU A 257 0.08 -3.12 -17.90
N GLU A 258 0.60 -3.22 -19.12
CA GLU A 258 2.00 -3.55 -19.37
C GLU A 258 2.93 -2.33 -19.14
N ILE A 259 2.44 -1.12 -19.44
CA ILE A 259 3.22 0.11 -19.25
C ILE A 259 3.49 0.37 -17.76
N PHE A 260 2.48 0.18 -16.91
CA PHE A 260 2.59 0.41 -15.47
C PHE A 260 3.09 -0.80 -14.68
N GLU A 261 3.41 -1.91 -15.36
CA GLU A 261 3.92 -3.12 -14.70
C GLU A 261 5.31 -2.88 -14.06
N GLY A 262 5.41 -3.25 -12.79
CA GLY A 262 6.62 -3.09 -11.99
C GLY A 262 6.71 -1.74 -11.28
N PRO A 263 7.93 -1.28 -10.94
CA PRO A 263 8.13 -0.13 -10.07
C PRO A 263 7.83 1.21 -10.73
N ALA A 264 7.20 2.10 -9.97
CA ALA A 264 7.03 3.50 -10.37
C ALA A 264 8.40 4.19 -10.48
N LEU A 265 8.77 4.59 -11.71
CA LEU A 265 10.02 5.28 -12.00
C LEU A 265 9.82 6.80 -12.09
N ASP A 266 10.81 7.57 -11.67
CA ASP A 266 10.76 9.03 -11.62
C ASP A 266 10.98 9.67 -13.01
N HIS A 267 11.67 8.97 -13.91
CA HIS A 267 12.12 9.55 -15.19
C HIS A 267 11.47 8.94 -16.45
N GLY A 268 10.25 8.42 -16.34
CA GLY A 268 9.47 7.85 -17.44
C GLY A 268 9.21 6.36 -17.27
N PHE A 269 9.09 5.64 -18.39
CA PHE A 269 8.81 4.21 -18.44
C PHE A 269 9.91 3.46 -19.21
N ILE A 270 10.15 2.21 -18.87
CA ILE A 270 11.08 1.33 -19.60
C ILE A 270 10.25 0.26 -20.31
N ASP A 271 10.49 0.04 -21.59
CA ASP A 271 9.83 -1.02 -22.36
C ASP A 271 10.44 -2.38 -21.96
N ASP A 272 9.62 -3.27 -21.39
CA ASP A 272 10.05 -4.55 -20.84
C ASP A 272 10.66 -5.50 -21.86
N ASP A 273 10.15 -5.49 -23.09
CA ASP A 273 10.67 -6.37 -24.16
C ASP A 273 12.06 -5.93 -24.59
N GLU A 274 12.24 -4.61 -24.80
CA GLU A 274 13.55 -4.02 -25.10
C GLU A 274 14.52 -4.23 -23.95
N PHE A 275 14.05 -4.08 -22.71
CA PHE A 275 14.87 -4.22 -21.51
C PHE A 275 15.38 -5.64 -21.31
N ARG A 276 14.52 -6.65 -21.49
CA ARG A 276 14.89 -8.08 -21.38
C ARG A 276 15.80 -8.55 -22.52
N ALA A 277 15.75 -7.87 -23.66
CA ALA A 277 16.67 -8.10 -24.78
C ALA A 277 18.08 -7.58 -24.47
N ILE A 278 18.21 -6.55 -23.62
CA ILE A 278 19.49 -6.03 -23.15
C ILE A 278 20.08 -6.98 -22.10
N ARG A 279 20.77 -8.01 -22.62
CA ARG A 279 21.52 -8.99 -21.83
C ARG A 279 23.01 -8.72 -21.88
N ARG A 280 23.69 -9.07 -20.79
CA ARG A 280 25.14 -9.05 -20.74
C ARG A 280 25.68 -10.10 -21.72
N ARG A 281 26.43 -9.64 -22.72
CA ARG A 281 27.06 -10.51 -23.71
C ARG A 281 28.26 -11.22 -23.11
N CYS A 282 28.46 -12.48 -23.49
CA CYS A 282 29.66 -13.26 -23.13
C CYS A 282 30.72 -13.22 -24.24
N GLU A 283 30.33 -12.89 -25.46
CA GLU A 283 31.18 -12.84 -26.64
C GLU A 283 30.70 -11.76 -27.61
N ILE A 284 31.62 -11.22 -28.40
CA ILE A 284 31.32 -10.34 -29.53
C ILE A 284 31.86 -11.02 -30.79
N ARG A 285 31.01 -11.19 -31.80
CA ARG A 285 31.39 -11.82 -33.07
C ARG A 285 31.75 -10.75 -34.08
N ALA A 286 32.81 -11.01 -34.85
CA ALA A 286 33.20 -10.12 -35.93
C ALA A 286 32.10 -10.01 -37.00
N SER A 287 31.41 -11.11 -37.32
CA SER A 287 30.29 -11.13 -38.28
C SER A 287 29.24 -10.08 -37.96
N ASP A 288 28.84 -9.99 -36.68
CA ASP A 288 27.76 -9.11 -36.24
C ASP A 288 28.14 -7.64 -36.40
N ILE A 289 29.43 -7.31 -36.20
CA ILE A 289 29.96 -5.98 -36.44
C ILE A 289 30.08 -5.69 -37.94
N VAL A 290 30.51 -6.65 -38.77
CA VAL A 290 30.51 -6.45 -40.23
C VAL A 290 29.09 -6.18 -40.72
N ASP A 291 28.12 -6.97 -40.28
CA ASP A 291 26.72 -6.79 -40.65
C ASP A 291 26.20 -5.41 -40.23
N LEU A 292 26.51 -4.96 -39.00
CA LEU A 292 26.20 -3.62 -38.49
C LEU A 292 26.80 -2.50 -39.36
N LEU A 293 28.05 -2.67 -39.81
CA LEU A 293 28.75 -1.69 -40.65
C LEU A 293 28.24 -1.67 -42.10
N MET A 294 27.67 -2.77 -42.56
CA MET A 294 27.13 -2.96 -43.92
C MET A 294 25.63 -2.66 -44.01
N GLU A 295 24.99 -2.20 -42.92
CA GLU A 295 23.58 -1.82 -42.92
C GLU A 295 23.25 -0.68 -43.90
N LYS A 296 21.99 -0.66 -44.36
CA LYS A 296 21.52 0.31 -45.39
C LYS A 296 21.69 1.77 -44.99
N ASP A 297 21.63 2.08 -43.70
CA ASP A 297 21.82 3.44 -43.19
C ASP A 297 23.26 3.93 -43.34
N LEU A 298 24.22 3.00 -43.50
CA LEU A 298 25.61 3.25 -43.84
C LEU A 298 25.88 2.99 -45.32
N ALA A 299 24.97 3.35 -46.22
CA ALA A 299 25.09 3.11 -47.68
C ALA A 299 26.39 3.65 -48.33
N GLN A 300 27.10 4.55 -47.65
CA GLN A 300 28.41 5.04 -48.07
C GLN A 300 29.53 4.00 -47.90
N VAL A 301 29.33 2.95 -47.10
CA VAL A 301 30.24 1.82 -46.92
C VAL A 301 30.01 0.79 -48.01
N ILE A 302 31.04 0.52 -48.81
CA ILE A 302 31.01 -0.43 -49.94
C ILE A 302 31.44 -1.83 -49.48
N ALA A 303 32.49 -1.91 -48.66
CA ALA A 303 33.00 -3.18 -48.16
C ALA A 303 33.87 -2.99 -46.90
N VAL A 304 33.82 -3.96 -45.99
CA VAL A 304 34.80 -4.11 -44.91
C VAL A 304 35.89 -5.06 -45.38
N ARG A 305 37.12 -4.56 -45.59
CA ARG A 305 38.25 -5.34 -46.13
C ARG A 305 38.92 -6.22 -45.09
N ASN A 306 39.25 -5.61 -43.95
CA ASN A 306 39.89 -6.27 -42.81
C ASN A 306 39.22 -5.78 -41.54
N MET A 307 39.12 -6.65 -40.55
CA MET A 307 38.67 -6.28 -39.22
C MET A 307 39.31 -7.14 -38.15
N SER A 308 39.65 -6.52 -37.01
CA SER A 308 40.06 -7.20 -35.79
C SER A 308 39.44 -6.53 -34.57
N LEU A 309 39.09 -7.36 -33.59
CA LEU A 309 38.56 -6.94 -32.31
C LEU A 309 39.67 -7.01 -31.26
N LEU A 310 39.80 -5.96 -30.46
CA LEU A 310 40.79 -5.85 -29.40
C LEU A 310 40.06 -5.69 -28.06
N SER A 311 40.45 -6.48 -27.06
CA SER A 311 39.99 -6.31 -25.67
C SER A 311 41.16 -5.85 -24.81
N PHE A 312 40.90 -4.86 -23.96
CA PHE A 312 41.84 -4.38 -22.95
C PHE A 312 41.25 -4.56 -21.56
N VAL A 313 41.90 -5.37 -20.75
CA VAL A 313 41.55 -5.61 -19.35
C VAL A 313 42.69 -5.08 -18.49
N ASP A 314 42.38 -4.25 -17.50
CA ASP A 314 43.40 -3.62 -16.64
C ASP A 314 44.50 -2.90 -17.45
N HIS A 315 44.07 -2.25 -18.54
CA HIS A 315 44.90 -1.60 -19.56
C HIS A 315 45.88 -2.52 -20.31
N LYS A 316 45.78 -3.84 -20.15
CA LYS A 316 46.58 -4.83 -20.87
C LYS A 316 45.79 -5.40 -22.04
N LEU A 317 46.42 -5.46 -23.21
CA LEU A 317 45.83 -6.05 -24.40
C LEU A 317 45.69 -7.56 -24.23
N ARG A 318 44.48 -8.07 -24.45
CA ARG A 318 44.17 -9.50 -24.56
C ARG A 318 43.91 -9.81 -26.04
N LEU A 319 44.92 -10.36 -26.71
CA LEU A 319 44.80 -10.83 -28.10
C LEU A 319 43.93 -12.09 -28.14
N GLN A 320 43.06 -12.17 -29.15
CA GLN A 320 42.08 -13.24 -29.34
C GLN A 320 41.99 -13.59 -30.84
N GLU A 321 41.19 -14.60 -31.19
CA GLU A 321 40.98 -14.99 -32.59
C GLU A 321 40.28 -13.87 -33.38
N SER A 322 40.51 -13.83 -34.68
CA SER A 322 40.04 -12.73 -35.54
C SER A 322 38.53 -12.65 -35.71
N TRP A 323 37.80 -13.73 -35.45
CA TRP A 323 36.37 -13.86 -35.75
C TRP A 323 35.46 -13.84 -34.49
N ILE A 324 36.03 -14.01 -33.29
CA ILE A 324 35.29 -14.01 -32.03
C ILE A 324 36.12 -13.42 -30.88
N LEU A 325 35.49 -12.56 -30.10
CA LEU A 325 36.07 -11.95 -28.90
C LEU A 325 35.29 -12.43 -27.65
N PRO A 326 35.70 -13.53 -26.97
CA PRO A 326 35.24 -13.82 -25.62
C PRO A 326 35.54 -12.68 -24.64
N LEU A 327 34.49 -12.12 -24.07
CA LEU A 327 34.55 -11.12 -23.00
C LEU A 327 34.96 -11.77 -21.68
N ALA A 328 35.32 -10.95 -20.69
CA ALA A 328 35.62 -11.44 -19.35
C ALA A 328 34.42 -12.18 -18.75
N THR A 329 34.65 -13.40 -18.28
CA THR A 329 33.61 -14.23 -17.64
C THR A 329 33.37 -13.86 -16.18
N ASP A 330 34.19 -12.98 -15.61
CA ASP A 330 34.01 -12.51 -14.24
C ASP A 330 32.80 -11.56 -14.14
N ARG A 331 32.03 -11.64 -13.05
CA ARG A 331 30.80 -10.84 -12.89
C ARG A 331 31.08 -9.35 -12.68
N PHE A 332 32.34 -8.94 -12.56
CA PHE A 332 32.77 -7.61 -12.14
C PHE A 332 33.11 -6.65 -13.29
N ARG A 333 33.00 -7.06 -14.56
CA ARG A 333 33.40 -6.24 -15.72
C ARG A 333 32.32 -5.99 -16.75
N ALA A 334 32.11 -4.73 -17.13
CA ALA A 334 31.23 -4.37 -18.25
C ALA A 334 32.07 -4.07 -19.51
N PRO A 335 31.70 -4.62 -20.69
CA PRO A 335 32.34 -4.25 -21.94
C PRO A 335 31.95 -2.82 -22.32
N ILE A 336 32.94 -1.99 -22.63
CA ILE A 336 32.71 -0.64 -23.13
C ILE A 336 33.44 -0.45 -24.46
N PHE A 337 32.81 0.23 -25.41
CA PHE A 337 33.51 0.60 -26.62
C PHE A 337 34.50 1.74 -26.31
N SER A 338 35.73 1.62 -26.82
CA SER A 338 36.77 2.63 -26.65
C SER A 338 37.09 3.25 -28.01
N PRO A 339 36.45 4.39 -28.38
CA PRO A 339 36.81 5.14 -29.57
C PRO A 339 38.30 5.44 -29.58
N GLY A 340 38.84 5.85 -28.42
CA GLY A 340 40.24 6.19 -28.14
C GLY A 340 41.27 5.14 -28.57
N LYS A 341 40.92 3.86 -28.46
CA LYS A 341 41.78 2.73 -28.81
C LYS A 341 41.44 2.10 -30.17
N SER A 342 40.35 2.52 -30.79
CA SER A 342 39.88 2.03 -32.09
C SER A 342 40.56 2.76 -33.25
N LYS A 343 40.87 2.01 -34.32
CA LYS A 343 41.54 2.52 -35.52
C LYS A 343 40.81 2.06 -36.77
N ILE A 344 40.12 2.99 -37.42
CA ILE A 344 39.39 2.76 -38.67
C ILE A 344 40.06 3.56 -39.78
N VAL A 345 40.41 2.90 -40.88
CA VAL A 345 41.01 3.52 -42.06
C VAL A 345 40.02 3.38 -43.22
N PHE A 346 39.69 4.51 -43.86
CA PHE A 346 38.78 4.52 -45.00
C PHE A 346 39.58 4.45 -46.29
N PHE A 347 39.04 3.77 -47.30
CA PHE A 347 39.63 3.69 -48.63
C PHE A 347 38.62 4.20 -49.66
N LYS A 348 39.06 5.13 -50.50
CA LYS A 348 38.30 5.61 -51.67
C LYS A 348 39.08 5.25 -52.93
N ASN A 349 38.55 4.34 -53.75
CA ASN A 349 39.22 3.82 -54.94
C ASN A 349 40.62 3.26 -54.61
N GLY A 350 40.75 2.59 -53.46
CA GLY A 350 42.02 2.01 -52.99
C GLY A 350 43.03 3.00 -52.40
N LEU A 351 42.74 4.31 -52.32
CA LEU A 351 43.59 5.28 -51.62
C LEU A 351 43.14 5.45 -50.16
N PRO A 352 44.06 5.44 -49.17
CA PRO A 352 43.70 5.61 -47.77
C PRO A 352 43.35 7.07 -47.44
N TYR A 353 42.23 7.25 -46.74
CA TYR A 353 41.76 8.50 -46.17
C TYR A 353 41.61 8.36 -44.66
N PHE A 354 42.10 9.36 -43.94
CA PHE A 354 42.03 9.42 -42.48
C PHE A 354 41.03 10.50 -42.08
N ALA A 355 40.04 10.12 -41.27
CA ALA A 355 39.12 11.07 -40.69
C ALA A 355 39.82 11.96 -39.64
N ASN A 356 39.39 13.21 -39.54
CA ASN A 356 39.74 14.08 -38.43
C ASN A 356 39.05 13.57 -37.17
N ARG A 357 39.85 12.97 -36.29
CA ARG A 357 39.38 12.32 -35.07
C ARG A 357 38.72 13.27 -34.10
N ASP A 358 39.25 14.48 -33.91
CA ASP A 358 38.70 15.45 -32.97
C ASP A 358 37.30 15.88 -33.42
N ARG A 359 37.14 16.14 -34.71
CA ARG A 359 35.84 16.45 -35.32
C ARG A 359 34.86 15.27 -35.20
N ALA A 360 35.31 14.04 -35.46
CA ALA A 360 34.48 12.85 -35.33
C ALA A 360 33.99 12.65 -33.88
N LEU A 361 34.85 12.89 -32.88
CA LEU A 361 34.48 12.82 -31.46
C LEU A 361 33.51 13.94 -31.05
N GLU A 362 33.62 15.14 -31.62
CA GLU A 362 32.66 16.23 -31.41
C GLU A 362 31.28 15.91 -32.01
N LEU A 363 31.26 15.31 -33.20
CA LEU A 363 30.03 14.81 -33.83
C LEU A 363 29.41 13.67 -33.01
N LEU A 364 30.23 12.75 -32.47
CA LEU A 364 29.77 11.68 -31.58
C LEU A 364 29.11 12.25 -30.31
N LYS A 365 29.73 13.24 -29.66
CA LYS A 365 29.13 13.95 -28.52
C LYS A 365 27.79 14.60 -28.87
N THR A 366 27.69 15.18 -30.06
CA THR A 366 26.44 15.79 -30.54
C THR A 366 25.36 14.73 -30.74
N LYS A 367 25.71 13.51 -31.21
CA LYS A 367 24.78 12.38 -31.30
C LYS A 367 24.27 11.94 -29.93
N HIS A 368 25.15 11.77 -28.94
CA HIS A 368 24.72 11.46 -27.57
C HIS A 368 23.83 12.55 -26.97
N ALA A 369 24.11 13.83 -27.25
CA ALA A 369 23.27 14.93 -26.79
C ALA A 369 21.91 14.99 -27.51
N ALA A 370 21.86 14.66 -28.80
CA ALA A 370 20.64 14.65 -29.62
C ALA A 370 19.73 13.44 -29.32
N GLU A 371 20.30 12.31 -28.92
CA GLU A 371 19.54 11.17 -28.37
C GLU A 371 18.88 11.52 -27.03
N GLY A 372 19.28 12.65 -26.42
CA GLY A 372 18.37 13.49 -25.66
C GLY A 372 17.78 12.82 -24.43
N ARG A 373 18.57 12.83 -23.34
CA ARG A 373 18.15 12.49 -21.97
C ARG A 373 17.47 11.13 -21.86
N LEU A 374 18.27 10.12 -21.53
CA LEU A 374 17.81 8.84 -20.97
C LEU A 374 16.85 9.00 -19.77
N LYS A 375 16.63 10.21 -19.24
CA LYS A 375 15.77 10.49 -18.10
C LYS A 375 14.88 11.68 -18.39
N LEU A 376 13.58 11.42 -18.53
CA LEU A 376 12.57 12.42 -18.82
C LEU A 376 12.18 13.18 -17.54
N ASN A 377 11.70 14.42 -17.67
CA ASN A 377 11.13 15.15 -16.53
C ASN A 377 9.76 14.55 -16.17
N ALA A 378 9.46 14.47 -14.87
CA ALA A 378 8.34 13.71 -14.29
C ALA A 378 6.91 14.21 -14.64
N ASP A 379 6.75 15.23 -15.48
CA ASP A 379 5.53 16.04 -15.55
C ASP A 379 4.34 15.38 -16.29
N LYS A 380 4.47 14.15 -16.79
CA LYS A 380 3.40 13.41 -17.51
C LYS A 380 3.44 11.89 -17.29
N ALA A 381 3.63 11.46 -16.04
CA ALA A 381 3.83 10.06 -15.70
C ALA A 381 2.53 9.28 -15.38
N ASP A 382 1.36 9.85 -15.68
CA ASP A 382 0.04 9.28 -15.40
C ASP A 382 -0.99 9.59 -16.49
N LEU A 383 -2.10 8.85 -16.48
CA LEU A 383 -3.27 9.11 -17.32
C LEU A 383 -3.98 10.37 -16.85
N GLN A 384 -4.36 11.21 -17.81
CA GLN A 384 -5.16 12.40 -17.49
C GLN A 384 -6.59 11.97 -17.14
N ILE A 385 -7.06 12.43 -15.98
CA ILE A 385 -8.46 12.28 -15.58
C ILE A 385 -9.31 13.16 -16.52
N PRO A 386 -10.31 12.59 -17.22
CA PRO A 386 -11.08 13.33 -18.21
C PRO A 386 -12.05 14.30 -17.53
N VAL A 387 -11.76 15.60 -17.56
CA VAL A 387 -12.64 16.64 -17.00
C VAL A 387 -13.85 16.88 -17.90
N GLY A 388 -15.04 16.88 -17.30
CA GLY A 388 -16.32 17.16 -17.96
C GLY A 388 -16.73 18.63 -17.88
N GLN A 389 -18.03 18.86 -18.02
CA GLN A 389 -18.68 20.14 -17.72
C GLN A 389 -19.73 19.93 -16.64
N ASP A 390 -19.65 20.75 -15.57
CA ASP A 390 -20.67 20.81 -14.53
C ASP A 390 -22.01 21.26 -15.15
N GLY A 391 -23.00 20.38 -15.05
CA GLY A 391 -24.34 20.59 -15.58
C GLY A 391 -25.30 21.21 -14.57
N ALA A 392 -24.83 21.67 -13.41
CA ALA A 392 -25.65 22.19 -12.31
C ALA A 392 -26.78 21.21 -11.93
N LEU A 393 -26.41 19.95 -11.68
CA LEU A 393 -27.34 18.82 -11.58
C LEU A 393 -28.42 19.00 -10.50
N GLY A 394 -28.11 19.72 -9.42
CA GLY A 394 -29.03 20.00 -8.33
C GLY A 394 -30.14 21.01 -8.64
N GLU A 395 -30.00 21.83 -9.70
CA GLU A 395 -30.96 22.91 -9.99
C GLU A 395 -32.37 22.39 -10.29
N TYR A 396 -33.35 22.85 -9.51
CA TYR A 396 -34.73 22.40 -9.62
C TYR A 396 -35.66 23.46 -10.23
N PHE A 397 -36.47 23.03 -11.20
CA PHE A 397 -37.52 23.84 -11.84
C PHE A 397 -38.91 23.30 -11.45
N PRO A 398 -39.73 24.06 -10.71
CA PRO A 398 -41.00 23.55 -10.20
C PRO A 398 -42.07 23.29 -11.26
N ILE A 399 -42.75 22.16 -11.14
CA ILE A 399 -43.83 21.77 -12.09
C ILE A 399 -45.06 22.68 -11.96
N GLN A 400 -45.26 23.29 -10.80
CA GLN A 400 -46.32 24.27 -10.57
C GLN A 400 -46.24 25.50 -11.49
N ASN A 401 -45.04 25.87 -11.93
CA ASN A 401 -44.82 27.01 -12.81
C ASN A 401 -45.16 26.69 -14.27
N GLU A 402 -45.15 25.41 -14.63
CA GLU A 402 -45.50 24.91 -15.98
C GLU A 402 -47.01 24.68 -16.15
N LEU A 403 -47.79 24.68 -15.05
CA LEU A 403 -49.25 24.58 -15.12
C LEU A 403 -49.87 25.82 -15.78
N PRO A 404 -50.96 25.66 -16.55
CA PRO A 404 -51.67 26.81 -17.10
C PRO A 404 -52.08 27.83 -16.03
N ALA A 405 -51.96 29.12 -16.34
CA ALA A 405 -52.18 30.21 -15.38
C ALA A 405 -53.55 30.17 -14.67
N VAL A 406 -54.57 29.56 -15.29
CA VAL A 406 -55.91 29.37 -14.70
C VAL A 406 -55.89 28.58 -13.39
N TYR A 407 -54.92 27.66 -13.20
CA TYR A 407 -54.76 26.90 -11.97
C TYR A 407 -54.34 27.79 -10.79
N GLY A 408 -53.67 28.92 -11.06
CA GLY A 408 -53.29 29.92 -10.07
C GLY A 408 -52.23 29.45 -9.07
N VAL A 409 -51.36 28.51 -9.46
CA VAL A 409 -50.33 27.92 -8.59
C VAL A 409 -48.90 28.34 -8.94
N GLY A 410 -48.63 28.73 -10.19
CA GLY A 410 -47.33 29.27 -10.61
C GLY A 410 -47.07 30.72 -10.18
N ASP A 411 -46.06 31.35 -10.76
CA ASP A 411 -45.52 32.66 -10.35
C ASP A 411 -46.53 33.83 -10.33
N VAL A 412 -47.46 33.82 -11.29
CA VAL A 412 -48.53 34.83 -11.39
C VAL A 412 -49.47 34.72 -10.19
N GLY A 413 -49.69 33.51 -9.69
CA GLY A 413 -50.56 33.22 -8.55
C GLY A 413 -52.02 33.64 -8.76
N VAL A 414 -52.74 33.76 -7.65
CA VAL A 414 -54.12 34.23 -7.63
C VAL A 414 -54.15 35.75 -7.35
N PRO A 415 -54.82 36.57 -8.17
CA PRO A 415 -54.92 38.01 -7.95
C PRO A 415 -55.42 38.39 -6.55
N ALA A 416 -54.95 39.52 -6.02
CA ALA A 416 -55.34 39.98 -4.69
C ALA A 416 -56.85 40.29 -4.58
N SER A 417 -57.50 40.63 -5.69
CA SER A 417 -58.95 40.90 -5.80
C SER A 417 -59.82 39.65 -5.69
N GLU A 418 -59.26 38.45 -5.84
CA GLU A 418 -60.02 37.20 -5.82
C GLU A 418 -60.54 36.84 -4.41
N PRO A 419 -61.67 36.12 -4.32
CA PRO A 419 -62.25 35.71 -3.04
C PRO A 419 -61.31 34.83 -2.20
N PRO A 420 -61.45 34.83 -0.86
CA PRO A 420 -60.67 33.97 0.03
C PRO A 420 -60.74 32.48 -0.33
N LEU A 421 -61.90 32.00 -0.81
CA LEU A 421 -62.07 30.62 -1.25
C LEU A 421 -61.15 30.26 -2.43
N ARG A 422 -61.02 31.14 -3.44
CA ARG A 422 -60.15 30.87 -4.59
C ARG A 422 -58.68 30.80 -4.18
N LYS A 423 -58.27 31.68 -3.26
CA LYS A 423 -56.94 31.67 -2.66
C LYS A 423 -56.68 30.38 -1.86
N ALA A 424 -57.66 29.93 -1.08
CA ALA A 424 -57.57 28.66 -0.34
C ALA A 424 -57.48 27.44 -1.26
N GLN A 425 -58.26 27.39 -2.35
CA GLN A 425 -58.21 26.31 -3.33
C GLN A 425 -56.85 26.25 -4.05
N SER A 426 -56.28 27.40 -4.42
CA SER A 426 -54.92 27.45 -4.98
C SER A 426 -53.91 26.90 -3.97
N LYS A 427 -53.95 27.34 -2.70
CA LYS A 427 -53.06 26.81 -1.65
C LYS A 427 -53.20 25.30 -1.44
N GLN A 428 -54.44 24.79 -1.48
CA GLN A 428 -54.70 23.35 -1.37
C GLN A 428 -54.04 22.58 -2.52
N LEU A 429 -54.18 23.08 -3.76
CA LEU A 429 -53.54 22.46 -4.92
C LEU A 429 -52.01 22.55 -4.86
N LYS A 430 -51.45 23.71 -4.44
CA LYS A 430 -50.00 23.85 -4.21
C LYS A 430 -49.50 22.81 -3.21
N ALA A 431 -50.22 22.63 -2.10
CA ALA A 431 -49.86 21.65 -1.07
C ALA A 431 -49.94 20.20 -1.59
N TYR A 432 -50.91 19.89 -2.45
CA TYR A 432 -51.00 18.59 -3.11
C TYR A 432 -49.82 18.34 -4.06
N LEU A 433 -49.44 19.34 -4.86
CA LEU A 433 -48.34 19.23 -5.82
C LEU A 433 -46.97 19.14 -5.14
N LEU A 434 -46.82 19.76 -3.98
CA LEU A 434 -45.57 19.75 -3.20
C LEU A 434 -45.02 18.35 -2.92
N PHE A 435 -45.90 17.34 -2.77
CA PHE A 435 -45.47 15.95 -2.62
C PHE A 435 -44.63 15.48 -3.82
N PHE A 436 -45.09 15.77 -5.04
CA PHE A 436 -44.35 15.41 -6.25
C PHE A 436 -43.11 16.28 -6.44
N GLU A 437 -43.22 17.58 -6.11
CA GLU A 437 -42.12 18.52 -6.24
C GLU A 437 -40.93 18.07 -5.37
N GLN A 438 -41.19 17.70 -4.11
CA GLN A 438 -40.15 17.27 -3.19
C GLN A 438 -39.50 15.94 -3.65
N LEU A 439 -40.25 15.02 -4.25
CA LEU A 439 -39.68 13.79 -4.80
C LEU A 439 -38.73 14.06 -5.98
N LEU A 440 -39.11 14.97 -6.87
CA LEU A 440 -38.28 15.38 -8.01
C LEU A 440 -37.02 16.13 -7.53
N ALA A 441 -37.18 17.05 -6.59
CA ALA A 441 -36.09 17.80 -5.99
C ALA A 441 -35.09 16.87 -5.27
N ASN A 442 -35.58 15.87 -4.52
CA ASN A 442 -34.74 14.86 -3.87
C ASN A 442 -33.96 14.01 -4.88
N TYR A 443 -34.57 13.68 -6.02
CA TYR A 443 -33.87 12.95 -7.07
C TYR A 443 -32.68 13.73 -7.62
N LEU A 444 -32.87 15.03 -7.90
CA LEU A 444 -31.79 15.89 -8.37
C LEU A 444 -30.70 16.08 -7.32
N ALA A 445 -31.08 16.24 -6.05
CA ALA A 445 -30.12 16.27 -4.94
C ALA A 445 -29.31 14.96 -4.88
N GLN A 446 -29.97 13.80 -5.03
CA GLN A 446 -29.28 12.51 -5.08
C GLN A 446 -28.31 12.40 -6.25
N LEU A 447 -28.67 12.95 -7.42
CA LEU A 447 -27.84 12.92 -8.63
C LEU A 447 -26.61 13.84 -8.50
N GLU A 448 -26.81 15.04 -7.95
CA GLU A 448 -25.73 16.00 -7.66
C GLU A 448 -24.70 15.43 -6.69
N HIS A 449 -25.13 14.68 -5.68
CA HIS A 449 -24.24 14.14 -4.64
C HIS A 449 -23.74 12.71 -4.95
N VAL A 450 -23.86 12.23 -6.20
CA VAL A 450 -23.21 10.98 -6.65
C VAL A 450 -21.70 10.96 -6.33
N PRO A 451 -20.94 12.06 -6.52
CA PRO A 451 -19.55 12.17 -6.09
C PRO A 451 -19.29 11.73 -4.63
N GLU A 452 -20.14 12.17 -3.71
CA GLU A 452 -20.00 11.91 -2.27
C GLU A 452 -20.37 10.47 -1.89
N LEU A 453 -21.24 9.82 -2.66
CA LEU A 453 -21.64 8.42 -2.42
C LEU A 453 -20.50 7.44 -2.67
N PHE A 454 -19.68 7.72 -3.69
CA PHE A 454 -18.54 6.89 -4.09
C PHE A 454 -17.20 7.38 -3.54
N SER A 455 -17.23 8.37 -2.63
CA SER A 455 -16.06 8.79 -1.87
C SER A 455 -15.84 7.90 -0.65
N TRP A 456 -14.57 7.58 -0.35
CA TRP A 456 -14.17 6.97 0.92
C TRP A 456 -13.72 7.99 1.97
N GLU A 457 -13.52 9.28 1.64
CA GLU A 457 -13.13 10.30 2.62
C GLU A 457 -14.31 10.70 3.51
N THR A 458 -15.48 10.89 2.92
CA THR A 458 -16.72 11.27 3.62
C THR A 458 -17.50 10.03 4.05
N VAL A 459 -17.09 9.43 5.18
CA VAL A 459 -17.85 8.35 5.84
C VAL A 459 -19.00 8.91 6.69
N GLU A 460 -18.80 10.12 7.20
CA GLU A 460 -19.77 10.88 7.97
C GLU A 460 -20.58 11.75 6.99
N GLY A 461 -21.88 11.51 6.91
CA GLY A 461 -22.78 12.21 5.98
C GLY A 461 -23.93 11.34 5.48
N PRO A 462 -25.00 11.94 4.96
CA PRO A 462 -26.15 11.19 4.46
C PRO A 462 -25.78 10.32 3.26
N THR A 463 -26.58 9.28 2.99
CA THR A 463 -26.50 8.51 1.73
C THR A 463 -27.77 8.62 0.88
N TYR A 464 -28.81 9.24 1.44
CA TYR A 464 -29.92 9.79 0.70
C TYR A 464 -29.87 11.30 0.83
N PHE A 465 -29.81 12.00 -0.30
CA PHE A 465 -29.74 13.45 -0.31
C PHE A 465 -31.11 14.05 -0.58
N THR A 466 -31.30 15.23 0.01
CA THR A 466 -32.53 16.00 -0.11
C THR A 466 -32.21 17.49 -0.15
N GLN A 467 -33.04 18.23 -0.86
CA GLN A 467 -32.96 19.68 -0.93
C GLN A 467 -34.32 20.29 -0.59
N LYS A 468 -34.29 21.43 0.09
CA LYS A 468 -35.51 22.15 0.48
C LYS A 468 -35.98 22.99 -0.69
N ILE A 469 -37.28 22.93 -0.96
CA ILE A 469 -37.95 23.86 -1.88
C ILE A 469 -38.19 25.18 -1.13
N THR A 470 -37.71 26.28 -1.70
CA THR A 470 -37.73 27.60 -1.08
C THR A 470 -38.66 28.56 -1.83
N GLY A 471 -38.88 29.75 -1.26
CA GLY A 471 -39.59 30.84 -1.93
C GLY A 471 -38.91 31.36 -3.21
N LYS A 472 -37.63 31.02 -3.43
CA LYS A 472 -36.93 31.26 -4.69
C LYS A 472 -37.49 30.37 -5.80
N ASP A 473 -37.85 29.13 -5.45
CA ASP A 473 -38.32 28.13 -6.39
C ASP A 473 -39.84 28.28 -6.58
N ILE A 474 -40.59 28.27 -5.48
CA ILE A 474 -42.06 28.35 -5.49
C ILE A 474 -42.51 29.54 -4.65
N LYS A 475 -43.10 30.54 -5.33
CA LYS A 475 -43.61 31.75 -4.68
C LYS A 475 -44.62 31.45 -3.57
N ASN A 476 -44.37 32.03 -2.40
CA ASN A 476 -45.16 31.92 -1.16
C ASN A 476 -45.29 30.49 -0.62
N ILE A 477 -44.31 29.61 -0.88
CA ILE A 477 -44.33 28.23 -0.37
C ILE A 477 -44.28 28.17 1.17
N GLU A 478 -43.69 29.18 1.80
CA GLU A 478 -43.60 29.32 3.25
C GLU A 478 -44.98 29.38 3.92
N GLU A 479 -45.99 29.89 3.21
CA GLU A 479 -47.36 29.91 3.70
C GLU A 479 -47.97 28.50 3.85
N ILE A 480 -47.45 27.52 3.13
CA ILE A 480 -47.89 26.12 3.15
C ILE A 480 -47.20 25.35 4.28
N TYR A 481 -45.92 25.65 4.53
CA TYR A 481 -45.15 25.04 5.62
C TYR A 481 -45.63 25.50 7.02
N ASN A 482 -46.49 26.52 7.11
CA ASN A 482 -46.93 27.16 8.36
C ASN A 482 -48.02 26.41 9.17
N GLY A 483 -48.36 25.16 8.82
CA GLY A 483 -49.50 24.43 9.41
C GLY A 483 -49.30 23.87 10.83
N ASP A 484 -48.05 23.65 11.27
CA ASP A 484 -47.76 23.04 12.57
C ASP A 484 -46.95 24.02 13.45
N ALA A 485 -47.55 24.48 14.54
CA ALA A 485 -47.01 25.55 15.39
C ALA A 485 -45.68 25.18 16.07
N ASP A 486 -45.40 23.90 16.28
CA ASP A 486 -44.15 23.44 16.90
C ASP A 486 -43.03 23.27 15.86
N LEU A 487 -43.38 22.80 14.66
CA LEU A 487 -42.48 22.82 13.51
C LEU A 487 -42.16 24.27 13.11
N VAL A 488 -43.14 25.18 13.06
CA VAL A 488 -42.95 26.62 12.79
C VAL A 488 -42.08 27.32 13.84
N LYS A 489 -42.10 26.89 15.10
CA LYS A 489 -41.17 27.40 16.14
C LYS A 489 -39.73 26.94 15.92
N LYS A 490 -39.52 25.70 15.47
CA LYS A 490 -38.20 25.24 14.97
C LYS A 490 -37.81 25.98 13.67
N PHE A 491 -38.76 26.27 12.78
CA PHE A 491 -38.56 26.95 11.49
C PHE A 491 -38.36 28.48 11.56
N LYS A 492 -38.63 29.13 12.71
CA LYS A 492 -38.48 30.59 12.92
C LYS A 492 -37.16 31.00 13.57
N GLN A 493 -36.30 30.06 13.97
CA GLN A 493 -34.95 30.41 14.42
C GLN A 493 -34.12 30.77 13.20
N GLU A 494 -33.64 32.02 13.12
CA GLU A 494 -32.70 32.42 12.06
C GLU A 494 -31.43 31.59 12.19
N PRO A 495 -30.85 31.12 11.07
CA PRO A 495 -29.57 30.43 11.10
C PRO A 495 -28.51 31.38 11.66
N GLY A 496 -27.89 30.99 12.78
CA GLY A 496 -26.61 31.55 13.16
C GLY A 496 -25.55 31.13 12.12
N PRO A 497 -24.37 31.78 12.09
CA PRO A 497 -23.34 31.56 11.06
C PRO A 497 -22.75 30.13 10.99
N SER A 498 -23.27 29.15 11.74
CA SER A 498 -22.74 27.78 11.80
C SER A 498 -23.76 26.66 12.09
N LYS A 499 -25.06 26.77 11.78
CA LYS A 499 -26.02 25.65 12.01
C LYS A 499 -27.09 25.46 10.93
N ASP A 500 -27.38 24.18 10.69
CA ASP A 500 -28.22 23.57 9.66
C ASP A 500 -29.69 24.03 9.63
N ASP A 501 -30.33 23.93 8.45
CA ASP A 501 -31.75 24.25 8.22
C ASP A 501 -32.64 23.19 8.91
N PRO A 502 -33.43 23.54 9.94
CA PRO A 502 -34.23 22.57 10.69
C PRO A 502 -35.28 21.83 9.85
N PHE A 503 -35.72 22.41 8.72
CA PHE A 503 -36.59 21.72 7.77
C PHE A 503 -35.83 20.67 6.98
N LYS A 504 -34.60 20.99 6.55
CA LYS A 504 -33.71 20.04 5.86
C LYS A 504 -33.34 18.89 6.80
N GLU A 505 -33.06 19.16 8.08
CA GLU A 505 -32.81 18.14 9.10
C GLU A 505 -34.02 17.22 9.28
N ALA A 506 -35.21 17.77 9.50
CA ALA A 506 -36.44 16.97 9.67
C ALA A 506 -36.75 16.13 8.42
N LEU A 507 -36.51 16.67 7.23
CA LEU A 507 -36.67 15.95 5.98
C LEU A 507 -35.63 14.81 5.86
N GLN A 508 -34.39 15.06 6.27
CA GLN A 508 -33.34 14.05 6.31
C GLN A 508 -33.68 12.92 7.29
N GLU A 509 -34.18 13.24 8.49
CA GLU A 509 -34.62 12.26 9.50
C GLU A 509 -35.76 11.35 8.98
N ILE A 510 -36.64 11.86 8.12
CA ILE A 510 -37.71 11.08 7.49
C ILE A 510 -37.14 10.12 6.44
N ILE A 511 -36.21 10.59 5.62
CA ILE A 511 -35.68 9.85 4.47
C ILE A 511 -34.69 8.77 4.92
N GLU A 512 -33.89 9.06 5.94
CA GLU A 512 -32.77 8.21 6.34
C GLU A 512 -32.59 8.16 7.85
N THR A 513 -32.63 6.95 8.40
CA THR A 513 -32.21 6.69 9.78
C THR A 513 -30.71 6.40 9.82
N GLU A 514 -30.08 6.61 10.98
CA GLU A 514 -28.65 6.33 11.17
C GLU A 514 -28.27 4.88 10.80
N LYS A 515 -29.13 3.90 11.10
CA LYS A 515 -28.91 2.49 10.73
C LYS A 515 -28.89 2.29 9.21
N ILE A 516 -29.81 2.93 8.50
CA ILE A 516 -29.91 2.87 7.03
C ILE A 516 -28.70 3.57 6.39
N GLN A 517 -28.32 4.73 6.92
CA GLN A 517 -27.14 5.48 6.48
C GLN A 517 -25.88 4.61 6.56
N LYS A 518 -25.63 4.01 7.72
CA LYS A 518 -24.44 3.17 7.93
C LYS A 518 -24.45 1.90 7.08
N ASP A 519 -25.61 1.26 6.90
CA ASP A 519 -25.74 0.09 6.02
C ASP A 519 -25.43 0.43 4.56
N ARG A 520 -26.06 1.49 4.05
CA ARG A 520 -25.86 1.96 2.67
C ARG A 520 -24.42 2.38 2.44
N ARG A 521 -23.83 3.16 3.36
CA ARG A 521 -22.42 3.57 3.30
C ARG A 521 -21.50 2.35 3.29
N GLY A 522 -21.77 1.34 4.12
CA GLY A 522 -21.03 0.08 4.13
C GLY A 522 -21.04 -0.62 2.77
N ARG A 523 -22.21 -0.69 2.12
CA ARG A 523 -22.33 -1.27 0.77
C ARG A 523 -21.60 -0.48 -0.31
N PHE A 524 -21.56 0.85 -0.23
CA PHE A 524 -20.73 1.66 -1.12
C PHE A 524 -19.25 1.37 -0.95
N LEU A 525 -18.77 1.31 0.30
CA LEU A 525 -17.37 0.96 0.57
C LEU A 525 -17.03 -0.46 0.11
N ASP A 526 -17.92 -1.44 0.33
CA ASP A 526 -17.74 -2.81 -0.17
C ASP A 526 -17.68 -2.88 -1.70
N HIS A 527 -18.50 -2.07 -2.39
CA HIS A 527 -18.43 -1.95 -3.84
C HIS A 527 -17.08 -1.41 -4.30
N LEU A 528 -16.54 -0.38 -3.63
CA LEU A 528 -15.24 0.20 -3.96
C LEU A 528 -14.10 -0.78 -3.68
N ILE A 529 -14.12 -1.45 -2.54
CA ILE A 529 -13.14 -2.49 -2.16
C ILE A 529 -13.16 -3.64 -3.17
N GLY A 530 -14.35 -4.08 -3.59
CA GLY A 530 -14.52 -5.16 -4.56
C GLY A 530 -13.91 -4.89 -5.94
N ARG A 531 -13.65 -3.62 -6.30
CA ARG A 531 -12.93 -3.26 -7.55
C ARG A 531 -11.49 -3.77 -7.56
N PHE A 532 -10.91 -3.98 -6.38
CA PHE A 532 -9.56 -4.49 -6.21
C PHE A 532 -9.51 -5.98 -5.90
N CYS A 533 -10.64 -6.68 -6.07
CA CYS A 533 -10.80 -8.10 -5.72
C CYS A 533 -10.55 -8.41 -4.23
N GLU A 534 -10.74 -7.42 -3.36
CA GLU A 534 -10.62 -7.56 -1.91
C GLU A 534 -12.01 -7.78 -1.27
N ASP A 535 -12.07 -8.43 -0.10
CA ASP A 535 -13.32 -8.72 0.61
C ASP A 535 -13.15 -8.58 2.13
N PHE A 536 -14.08 -7.86 2.76
CA PHE A 536 -14.14 -7.61 4.21
C PHE A 536 -15.24 -8.42 4.90
N THR A 537 -15.90 -9.34 4.20
CA THR A 537 -17.07 -10.09 4.71
C THR A 537 -16.72 -10.93 5.94
N GLU A 538 -15.67 -11.75 5.86
CA GLU A 538 -15.25 -12.63 6.98
C GLU A 538 -14.91 -11.82 8.23
N TYR A 539 -14.12 -10.75 8.06
CA TYR A 539 -13.77 -9.81 9.10
C TYR A 539 -15.01 -9.16 9.74
N SER A 540 -15.92 -8.62 8.92
CA SER A 540 -17.13 -7.93 9.38
C SER A 540 -18.03 -8.86 10.18
N LEU A 541 -18.27 -10.08 9.68
CA LEU A 541 -19.07 -11.10 10.37
C LEU A 541 -18.48 -11.48 11.73
N LEU A 542 -17.16 -11.63 11.78
CA LEU A 542 -16.46 -11.95 13.01
C LEU A 542 -16.59 -10.83 14.04
N MET A 543 -16.39 -9.57 13.62
CA MET A 543 -16.58 -8.38 14.48
C MET A 543 -18.01 -8.27 15.01
N TYR A 544 -19.03 -8.43 14.17
CA TYR A 544 -20.43 -8.47 14.63
C TYR A 544 -20.68 -9.62 15.62
N SER A 545 -20.05 -10.77 15.43
CA SER A 545 -20.22 -11.92 16.32
C SER A 545 -19.59 -11.72 17.70
N MET A 546 -18.47 -10.99 17.77
CA MET A 546 -17.71 -10.74 18.99
C MET A 546 -18.30 -9.60 19.83
N TYR A 547 -19.00 -8.68 19.19
CA TYR A 547 -19.49 -7.44 19.79
C TYR A 547 -20.98 -7.22 19.51
N ARG A 548 -21.80 -8.27 19.64
CA ARG A 548 -23.25 -8.25 19.27
C ARG A 548 -24.06 -7.11 19.89
N ASP A 549 -23.69 -6.67 21.09
CA ASP A 549 -24.44 -5.67 21.86
C ASP A 549 -23.80 -4.27 21.82
N ASP A 550 -22.84 -4.05 20.93
CA ASP A 550 -22.10 -2.78 20.82
C ASP A 550 -22.53 -2.00 19.57
N ASP A 551 -23.27 -0.91 19.79
CA ASP A 551 -23.75 -0.01 18.73
C ASP A 551 -22.61 0.69 17.96
N GLN A 552 -21.38 0.68 18.49
CA GLN A 552 -20.21 1.31 17.87
C GLN A 552 -19.49 0.42 16.85
N ILE A 553 -19.92 -0.83 16.67
CA ILE A 553 -19.23 -1.78 15.78
C ILE A 553 -19.39 -1.44 14.32
N GLN A 554 -20.59 -1.03 13.90
CA GLN A 554 -20.79 -0.63 12.53
C GLN A 554 -19.97 0.64 12.16
N PRO A 555 -19.97 1.73 12.96
CA PRO A 555 -19.03 2.84 12.77
C PRO A 555 -17.57 2.42 12.70
N ARG A 556 -17.13 1.52 13.58
CA ARG A 556 -15.76 0.99 13.60
C ARG A 556 -15.40 0.30 12.29
N ILE A 557 -16.26 -0.61 11.80
CA ILE A 557 -16.04 -1.32 10.53
C ILE A 557 -15.98 -0.33 9.35
N LEU A 558 -16.84 0.70 9.33
CA LEU A 558 -16.82 1.72 8.27
C LEU A 558 -15.51 2.51 8.28
N LYS A 559 -15.04 2.91 9.46
CA LYS A 559 -13.73 3.58 9.64
C LYS A 559 -12.59 2.70 9.12
N GLU A 560 -12.58 1.41 9.45
CA GLU A 560 -11.55 0.46 9.03
C GLU A 560 -11.57 0.22 7.51
N LYS A 561 -12.76 0.09 6.90
CA LYS A 561 -12.91 -0.01 5.44
C LYS A 561 -12.42 1.24 4.71
N ARG A 562 -12.72 2.43 5.23
CA ARG A 562 -12.15 3.69 4.72
C ARG A 562 -10.63 3.68 4.79
N ALA A 563 -10.07 3.38 5.97
CA ALA A 563 -8.63 3.38 6.17
C ALA A 563 -7.92 2.38 5.23
N PHE A 564 -8.56 1.24 4.96
CA PHE A 564 -8.07 0.28 3.98
C PHE A 564 -8.06 0.86 2.56
N LEU A 565 -9.16 1.47 2.10
CA LEU A 565 -9.24 2.09 0.76
C LEU A 565 -8.25 3.24 0.60
N GLU A 566 -8.12 4.08 1.62
CA GLU A 566 -7.22 5.24 1.63
C GLU A 566 -5.75 4.81 1.51
N GLU A 567 -5.34 3.78 2.24
CA GLU A 567 -3.96 3.27 2.21
C GLU A 567 -3.73 2.13 1.21
N TYR A 568 -4.76 1.76 0.44
CA TYR A 568 -4.70 0.61 -0.46
C TYR A 568 -3.54 0.68 -1.47
N PRO A 569 -3.20 1.82 -2.10
CA PRO A 569 -2.07 1.89 -3.02
C PRO A 569 -0.77 1.41 -2.37
N ALA A 570 -0.47 1.86 -1.16
CA ALA A 570 0.71 1.42 -0.43
C ALA A 570 0.56 -0.03 0.04
N ALA A 571 -0.60 -0.41 0.58
CA ALA A 571 -0.84 -1.77 1.07
C ALA A 571 -0.79 -2.84 -0.03
N SER A 572 -1.18 -2.50 -1.26
CA SER A 572 -1.11 -3.40 -2.42
C SER A 572 0.31 -3.46 -2.99
N ARG A 573 0.86 -2.28 -3.35
CA ARG A 573 2.18 -2.15 -3.97
C ARG A 573 3.30 -2.73 -3.12
N GLU A 574 3.26 -2.47 -1.81
CA GLU A 574 4.35 -2.77 -0.88
C GLU A 574 4.19 -4.12 -0.15
N ARG A 575 3.26 -4.99 -0.59
CA ARG A 575 2.91 -6.23 0.14
C ARG A 575 4.07 -7.18 0.44
N GLY A 576 5.10 -7.22 -0.42
CA GLY A 576 6.29 -8.06 -0.27
C GLY A 576 7.53 -7.35 0.29
N THR A 577 7.43 -6.05 0.54
CA THR A 577 8.55 -5.20 0.97
C THR A 577 8.78 -5.31 2.47
N ALA A 578 10.04 -5.47 2.85
CA ALA A 578 10.53 -5.41 4.22
C ALA A 578 10.75 -3.96 4.68
N PHE A 579 11.11 -3.79 5.95
CA PHE A 579 11.54 -2.50 6.46
C PHE A 579 13.04 -2.27 6.19
N ASP A 580 13.42 -0.99 6.11
CA ASP A 580 14.82 -0.57 6.12
C ASP A 580 15.36 -0.65 7.56
N TYR A 581 16.19 -1.66 7.84
CA TYR A 581 16.73 -1.86 9.18
C TYR A 581 17.71 -0.76 9.65
N ARG A 582 18.11 0.16 8.77
CA ARG A 582 18.90 1.36 9.12
C ARG A 582 18.04 2.45 9.75
N SER A 583 16.75 2.45 9.44
CA SER A 583 15.74 3.34 10.01
C SER A 583 14.52 2.49 10.39
N PRO A 584 14.57 1.79 11.54
CA PRO A 584 13.56 0.81 11.92
C PRO A 584 12.15 1.37 11.83
N GLY A 585 11.29 0.65 11.11
CA GLY A 585 9.89 0.98 10.88
C GLY A 585 9.08 -0.29 10.65
N ILE A 586 7.85 -0.14 10.18
CA ILE A 586 7.03 -1.29 9.78
C ILE A 586 7.30 -1.68 8.32
N SER A 587 7.29 -2.97 8.04
CA SER A 587 7.33 -3.49 6.67
C SER A 587 6.03 -3.20 5.92
N GLY A 588 6.08 -3.19 4.58
CA GLY A 588 4.87 -3.09 3.75
C GLY A 588 3.95 -4.29 3.96
N TYR A 589 4.52 -5.48 4.16
CA TYR A 589 3.81 -6.68 4.60
C TYR A 589 3.03 -6.45 5.91
N GLN A 590 3.66 -5.91 6.95
CA GLN A 590 2.99 -5.54 8.21
C GLN A 590 1.86 -4.54 7.99
N ARG A 591 2.08 -3.49 7.20
CA ARG A 591 1.07 -2.46 6.92
C ARG A 591 -0.19 -3.07 6.31
N ARG A 592 -0.01 -3.94 5.31
CA ARG A 592 -1.13 -4.61 4.63
C ARG A 592 -1.92 -5.48 5.60
N VAL A 593 -1.24 -6.34 6.37
CA VAL A 593 -1.90 -7.21 7.35
C VAL A 593 -2.63 -6.38 8.41
N TYR A 594 -2.03 -5.31 8.92
CA TYR A 594 -2.71 -4.43 9.89
C TYR A 594 -4.02 -3.87 9.35
N ARG A 595 -4.07 -3.43 8.09
CA ARG A 595 -5.29 -2.90 7.49
C ARG A 595 -6.36 -3.98 7.26
N LEU A 596 -5.97 -5.19 6.83
CA LEU A 596 -6.89 -6.33 6.70
C LEU A 596 -7.47 -6.79 8.05
N LEU A 597 -6.71 -6.61 9.14
CA LEU A 597 -7.15 -6.94 10.49
C LEU A 597 -7.90 -5.78 11.18
N GLY A 598 -8.07 -4.62 10.55
CA GLY A 598 -8.68 -3.44 11.19
C GLY A 598 -7.88 -2.90 12.39
N ILE A 599 -6.54 -2.96 12.31
CA ILE A 599 -5.65 -2.34 13.31
C ILE A 599 -5.45 -0.87 12.92
N ASP A 600 -5.85 0.04 13.81
CA ASP A 600 -5.82 1.49 13.56
C ASP A 600 -4.38 2.05 13.46
N ASP A 601 -3.55 1.79 14.47
CA ASP A 601 -2.20 2.34 14.58
C ASP A 601 -1.17 1.47 13.84
N VAL A 602 -0.74 1.96 12.67
CA VAL A 602 0.24 1.31 11.79
C VAL A 602 1.69 1.75 12.02
N ARG A 603 2.02 2.21 13.24
CA ARG A 603 3.39 2.59 13.59
C ARG A 603 4.10 1.48 14.34
N LEU A 604 5.42 1.41 14.18
CA LEU A 604 6.28 0.60 15.03
C LEU A 604 6.20 1.14 16.46
N ARG A 605 5.83 0.29 17.41
CA ARG A 605 5.70 0.66 18.82
C ARG A 605 5.91 -0.55 19.72
N ASN A 606 6.19 -0.27 20.98
CA ASN A 606 6.15 -1.30 22.03
C ASN A 606 4.70 -1.56 22.41
N LEU A 607 4.26 -2.80 22.27
CA LEU A 607 2.95 -3.30 22.60
C LEU A 607 2.83 -3.53 24.11
N ALA A 608 3.92 -3.90 24.79
CA ALA A 608 3.94 -4.14 26.23
C ALA A 608 4.02 -2.87 27.09
N LEU A 609 3.96 -1.67 26.48
CA LEU A 609 3.92 -0.32 27.07
C LEU A 609 4.71 -0.14 28.41
N ASP A 610 5.74 0.71 28.40
CA ASP A 610 6.82 0.79 29.40
C ASP A 610 6.47 1.28 30.83
N ARG A 611 5.24 1.77 31.04
CA ARG A 611 4.82 2.37 32.32
C ARG A 611 4.31 1.35 33.33
N LEU A 612 4.10 0.10 32.92
CA LEU A 612 3.63 -0.98 33.79
C LEU A 612 4.81 -1.87 34.18
N ARG A 613 5.17 -1.92 35.47
CA ARG A 613 6.39 -2.61 35.93
C ARG A 613 6.16 -3.46 37.17
N LEU A 614 6.79 -4.62 37.20
CA LEU A 614 6.90 -5.44 38.40
C LEU A 614 7.94 -4.83 39.35
N GLN A 615 7.56 -4.60 40.59
CA GLN A 615 8.42 -4.06 41.64
C GLN A 615 8.30 -4.88 42.92
N GLU A 616 9.42 -5.12 43.57
CA GLU A 616 9.45 -5.68 44.92
C GLU A 616 9.09 -4.61 45.96
N SER A 617 8.12 -4.92 46.82
CA SER A 617 7.70 -4.09 47.94
C SER A 617 8.69 -4.17 49.08
N THR A 618 8.58 -3.24 50.03
CA THR A 618 9.42 -3.20 51.24
C THR A 618 9.32 -4.44 52.13
N GLU A 619 8.34 -5.32 51.89
CA GLU A 619 8.12 -6.57 52.63
C GLU A 619 8.63 -7.82 51.89
N GLY A 620 9.36 -7.66 50.77
CA GLY A 620 9.85 -8.79 49.97
C GLY A 620 8.75 -9.49 49.13
N LYS A 621 7.61 -8.82 48.93
CA LYS A 621 6.52 -9.28 48.06
C LYS A 621 6.53 -8.48 46.77
N TRP A 622 6.12 -9.09 45.67
CA TRP A 622 6.02 -8.42 44.37
C TRP A 622 4.66 -7.73 44.22
N GLN A 623 4.62 -6.66 43.45
CA GLN A 623 3.42 -5.95 43.00
C GLN A 623 3.70 -5.34 41.63
N PHE A 624 2.68 -5.10 40.80
CA PHE A 624 2.85 -4.29 39.60
C PHE A 624 2.47 -2.84 39.89
N VAL A 625 3.26 -1.92 39.35
CA VAL A 625 3.14 -0.48 39.54
C VAL A 625 2.97 0.16 38.18
N LEU A 626 1.94 0.99 38.04
CA LEU A 626 1.80 1.87 36.89
C LEU A 626 2.39 3.23 37.25
N THR A 627 3.25 3.77 36.39
CA THR A 627 3.82 5.11 36.55
C THR A 627 3.28 6.12 35.56
N ASP A 628 3.54 7.41 35.77
CA ASP A 628 3.41 8.45 34.75
C ASP A 628 4.64 8.52 33.82
N GLU A 629 4.65 9.49 32.91
CA GLU A 629 5.78 9.74 31.99
C GLU A 629 7.06 10.16 32.73
N GLN A 630 6.94 10.76 33.91
CA GLN A 630 8.04 11.14 34.78
C GLN A 630 8.45 10.03 35.77
N ARG A 631 7.94 8.81 35.58
CA ARG A 631 8.17 7.61 36.43
C ARG A 631 7.67 7.74 37.87
N ARG A 632 6.71 8.64 38.13
CA ARG A 632 6.02 8.74 39.42
C ARG A 632 4.89 7.70 39.47
N PRO A 633 4.70 6.98 40.58
CA PRO A 633 3.69 5.92 40.67
C PRO A 633 2.28 6.52 40.68
N LEU A 634 1.41 6.03 39.79
CA LEU A 634 -0.02 6.34 39.70
C LEU A 634 -0.88 5.27 40.38
N PHE A 635 -0.48 4.00 40.27
CA PHE A 635 -1.23 2.86 40.79
C PHE A 635 -0.30 1.74 41.26
N LYS A 636 -0.71 1.04 42.33
CA LYS A 636 -0.01 -0.13 42.87
C LYS A 636 -1.00 -1.28 43.08
N SER A 637 -0.68 -2.45 42.55
CA SER A 637 -1.49 -3.66 42.76
C SER A 637 -1.41 -4.18 44.19
N ILE A 638 -2.25 -5.15 44.54
CA ILE A 638 -2.02 -6.02 45.70
C ILE A 638 -0.66 -6.73 45.58
N ALA A 639 -0.08 -7.10 46.73
CA ALA A 639 1.23 -7.72 46.80
C ALA A 639 1.16 -9.26 46.94
N GLY A 640 2.08 -9.97 46.29
CA GLY A 640 2.11 -11.44 46.20
C GLY A 640 3.49 -12.00 45.87
N THR A 641 3.56 -13.25 45.39
CA THR A 641 4.80 -13.79 44.82
C THR A 641 4.95 -13.30 43.38
N ARG A 642 6.18 -13.26 42.84
CA ARG A 642 6.43 -12.77 41.48
C ARG A 642 5.52 -13.44 40.43
N HIS A 643 5.50 -14.76 40.42
CA HIS A 643 4.67 -15.54 39.49
C HIS A 643 3.16 -15.25 39.63
N THR A 644 2.66 -15.13 40.87
CA THR A 644 1.24 -14.78 41.08
C THR A 644 0.90 -13.39 40.59
N ILE A 645 1.83 -12.43 40.69
CA ILE A 645 1.61 -11.05 40.25
C ILE A 645 1.69 -10.91 38.74
N GLU A 646 2.55 -11.68 38.07
CA GLU A 646 2.57 -11.77 36.61
C GLU A 646 1.22 -12.29 36.08
N ALA A 647 0.74 -13.41 36.60
CA ALA A 647 -0.59 -13.94 36.24
C ALA A 647 -1.73 -12.98 36.64
N PHE A 648 -1.59 -12.27 37.76
CA PHE A 648 -2.58 -11.30 38.22
C PHE A 648 -2.62 -10.04 37.36
N LEU A 649 -1.48 -9.61 36.81
CA LEU A 649 -1.41 -8.54 35.83
C LEU A 649 -2.15 -8.95 34.56
N ASP A 650 -1.86 -10.13 33.99
CA ASP A 650 -2.58 -10.63 32.81
C ASP A 650 -4.10 -10.73 33.09
N PHE A 651 -4.51 -11.19 34.27
CA PHE A 651 -5.91 -11.18 34.71
C PHE A 651 -6.50 -9.76 34.78
N THR A 652 -5.76 -8.80 35.34
CA THR A 652 -6.18 -7.39 35.45
C THR A 652 -6.39 -6.77 34.07
N LEU A 653 -5.49 -7.05 33.13
CA LEU A 653 -5.58 -6.57 31.75
C LEU A 653 -6.79 -7.20 31.03
N ASN A 654 -7.06 -8.48 31.27
CA ASN A 654 -8.20 -9.19 30.71
C ASN A 654 -9.56 -8.60 31.11
N ILE A 655 -9.62 -7.96 32.28
CA ILE A 655 -10.83 -7.37 32.85
C ILE A 655 -10.80 -5.84 32.85
N ALA A 656 -9.82 -5.20 32.20
CA ALA A 656 -9.57 -3.76 32.28
C ALA A 656 -10.84 -2.91 32.07
N GLU A 657 -11.64 -3.24 31.05
CA GLU A 657 -12.92 -2.55 30.73
C GLU A 657 -14.00 -2.68 31.82
N LYS A 658 -13.87 -3.68 32.71
CA LYS A 658 -14.84 -4.01 33.77
C LYS A 658 -14.37 -3.60 35.16
N ILE A 659 -13.21 -2.94 35.27
CA ILE A 659 -12.67 -2.48 36.54
C ILE A 659 -13.54 -1.32 37.06
N LEU A 660 -13.98 -1.43 38.29
CA LEU A 660 -14.68 -0.38 39.02
C LEU A 660 -13.76 0.29 40.01
N VAL A 661 -14.08 1.53 40.36
CA VAL A 661 -13.31 2.34 41.31
C VAL A 661 -14.19 2.75 42.48
N ARG A 662 -13.66 2.64 43.71
CA ARG A 662 -14.28 3.19 44.91
C ARG A 662 -13.29 4.03 45.71
N GLN A 663 -13.77 5.08 46.35
CA GLN A 663 -12.92 5.92 47.20
C GLN A 663 -12.69 5.25 48.57
N ASN A 664 -11.43 5.18 48.99
CA ASN A 664 -11.07 4.73 50.32
C ASN A 664 -11.23 5.88 51.32
N ARG A 665 -12.16 5.71 52.27
CA ARG A 665 -12.51 6.75 53.26
C ARG A 665 -11.36 7.09 54.23
N ASN A 666 -10.37 6.21 54.39
CA ASN A 666 -9.29 6.38 55.36
C ASN A 666 -8.05 7.06 54.76
N THR A 667 -7.76 6.82 53.48
CA THR A 667 -6.54 7.31 52.80
C THR A 667 -6.82 8.43 51.80
N GLY A 668 -8.08 8.63 51.40
CA GLY A 668 -8.46 9.57 50.34
C GLY A 668 -8.07 9.11 48.93
N THR A 669 -7.33 7.99 48.82
CA THR A 669 -6.97 7.33 47.56
C THR A 669 -8.13 6.48 47.05
N GLU A 670 -8.00 6.00 45.82
CA GLU A 670 -9.04 5.22 45.20
C GLU A 670 -8.60 3.78 44.98
N GLU A 671 -9.54 2.86 45.16
CA GLU A 671 -9.31 1.43 45.08
C GLU A 671 -9.98 0.88 43.82
N LEU A 672 -9.20 0.20 42.99
CA LEU A 672 -9.66 -0.50 41.80
C LEU A 672 -10.06 -1.92 42.20
N TYR A 673 -11.24 -2.35 41.79
CA TYR A 673 -11.77 -3.68 42.08
C TYR A 673 -12.62 -4.21 40.93
N TYR A 674 -12.72 -5.53 40.83
CA TYR A 674 -13.58 -6.21 39.87
C TYR A 674 -14.70 -6.97 40.59
N PRO A 675 -15.98 -6.66 40.31
CA PRO A 675 -17.08 -7.45 40.84
C PRO A 675 -17.18 -8.78 40.08
N CYS A 676 -16.97 -9.91 40.76
CA CYS A 676 -17.11 -11.22 40.13
C CYS A 676 -18.59 -11.62 40.03
N PRO A 677 -19.16 -11.77 38.83
CA PRO A 677 -20.55 -12.21 38.68
C PRO A 677 -20.63 -13.74 38.78
N GLN A 678 -20.52 -14.30 39.99
CA GLN A 678 -20.90 -15.71 40.23
C GLN A 678 -22.29 -15.77 40.88
N LYS A 679 -23.14 -16.69 40.37
CA LYS A 679 -24.49 -16.94 40.91
C LYS A 679 -24.43 -17.20 42.42
N GLY A 680 -24.92 -16.24 43.22
CA GLY A 680 -25.16 -16.41 44.66
C GLY A 680 -24.10 -15.88 45.63
N MET A 681 -22.95 -15.38 45.17
CA MET A 681 -21.95 -14.72 46.04
C MET A 681 -21.42 -13.44 45.41
N LYS A 682 -21.61 -12.29 46.09
CA LYS A 682 -20.89 -11.04 45.78
C LYS A 682 -19.45 -11.16 46.26
N ARG A 683 -18.58 -11.78 45.47
CA ARG A 683 -17.13 -11.72 45.68
C ARG A 683 -16.54 -10.60 44.83
N GLU A 684 -15.87 -9.66 45.48
CA GLU A 684 -15.12 -8.60 44.82
C GLU A 684 -13.64 -8.97 44.86
N VAL A 685 -12.94 -8.81 43.73
CA VAL A 685 -11.49 -8.96 43.66
C VAL A 685 -10.87 -7.56 43.70
N VAL A 686 -10.18 -7.23 44.78
CA VAL A 686 -9.42 -5.97 44.87
C VAL A 686 -8.17 -6.09 44.02
N ILE A 687 -7.98 -5.15 43.11
CA ILE A 687 -6.84 -5.12 42.18
C ILE A 687 -5.68 -4.35 42.81
N GLY A 688 -5.98 -3.20 43.41
CA GLY A 688 -4.98 -2.34 44.03
C GLY A 688 -5.50 -0.94 44.27
N GLN A 689 -4.60 0.00 44.54
CA GLN A 689 -4.93 1.37 44.91
C GLN A 689 -4.11 2.40 44.13
N THR A 690 -4.74 3.53 43.82
CA THR A 690 -4.10 4.71 43.22
C THR A 690 -3.27 5.47 44.27
N THR A 691 -2.31 6.27 43.79
CA THR A 691 -1.58 7.20 44.64
C THR A 691 -2.37 8.50 44.85
N ALA A 692 -1.92 9.34 45.78
CA ALA A 692 -2.54 10.64 46.06
C ALA A 692 -2.23 11.71 44.99
N GLU A 693 -1.72 11.33 43.81
CA GLU A 693 -1.45 12.24 42.71
C GLU A 693 -2.75 12.71 42.05
N LYS A 694 -2.76 13.97 41.60
CA LYS A 694 -3.91 14.56 40.90
C LYS A 694 -4.18 13.79 39.60
N ASP A 695 -5.44 13.43 39.39
CA ASP A 695 -5.94 12.69 38.21
C ASP A 695 -5.35 11.27 38.06
N ALA A 696 -4.72 10.71 39.12
CA ALA A 696 -4.10 9.38 39.09
C ALA A 696 -5.09 8.28 38.66
N LYS A 697 -6.35 8.42 39.06
CA LYS A 697 -7.46 7.56 38.63
C LYS A 697 -7.62 7.50 37.14
N ASP A 698 -7.90 8.66 36.55
CA ASP A 698 -8.38 8.75 35.18
C ASP A 698 -7.22 8.37 34.26
N LYS A 699 -5.99 8.78 34.59
CA LYS A 699 -4.77 8.32 33.94
C LYS A 699 -4.53 6.82 34.05
N THR A 700 -4.86 6.19 35.19
CA THR A 700 -4.71 4.74 35.38
C THR A 700 -5.71 3.98 34.51
N LEU A 701 -6.99 4.38 34.54
CA LEU A 701 -8.04 3.74 33.75
C LEU A 701 -7.81 3.93 32.25
N GLU A 702 -7.43 5.14 31.83
CA GLU A 702 -7.09 5.45 30.43
C GLU A 702 -5.94 4.58 29.94
N TYR A 703 -4.86 4.47 30.72
CA TYR A 703 -3.72 3.65 30.34
C TYR A 703 -4.06 2.15 30.27
N LEU A 704 -4.82 1.63 31.25
CA LEU A 704 -5.26 0.24 31.23
C LEU A 704 -6.16 -0.05 30.02
N LYS A 705 -7.01 0.91 29.63
CA LYS A 705 -7.83 0.80 28.42
C LYS A 705 -6.97 0.80 27.15
N GLN A 706 -6.08 1.78 27.01
CA GLN A 706 -5.14 1.87 25.88
C GLN A 706 -4.32 0.57 25.74
N TYR A 707 -3.89 0.02 26.88
CA TYR A 707 -3.14 -1.23 26.92
C TYR A 707 -3.98 -2.43 26.47
N ALA A 708 -5.22 -2.54 26.95
CA ALA A 708 -6.14 -3.62 26.58
C ALA A 708 -6.52 -3.60 25.08
N GLU A 709 -6.37 -2.45 24.43
CA GLU A 709 -6.60 -2.22 23.00
C GLU A 709 -5.28 -2.21 22.18
N SER A 710 -4.13 -2.49 22.81
CA SER A 710 -2.80 -2.47 22.16
C SER A 710 -2.60 -3.67 21.22
N GLU A 711 -3.13 -3.55 20.00
CA GLU A 711 -3.06 -4.58 18.96
C GLU A 711 -1.94 -4.33 17.95
N GLY A 712 -1.19 -5.37 17.59
CA GLY A 712 -0.11 -5.29 16.62
C GLY A 712 0.73 -6.55 16.66
N PHE A 713 1.83 -6.57 15.91
CA PHE A 713 2.83 -7.64 15.99
C PHE A 713 4.20 -7.17 15.55
N HIS A 714 5.22 -7.82 16.11
CA HIS A 714 6.60 -7.68 15.66
C HIS A 714 6.94 -8.75 14.63
N LEU A 715 7.66 -8.35 13.58
CA LEU A 715 8.16 -9.21 12.52
C LEU A 715 9.68 -9.31 12.65
N VAL A 716 10.18 -10.52 12.89
CA VAL A 716 11.62 -10.79 12.99
C VAL A 716 12.03 -11.61 11.79
N GLU A 717 12.77 -11.00 10.87
CA GLU A 717 13.35 -11.68 9.73
C GLU A 717 14.60 -12.44 10.17
N HIS A 718 14.59 -13.77 10.02
CA HIS A 718 15.71 -14.58 10.48
C HIS A 718 16.98 -14.27 9.68
N ILE A 719 16.84 -13.92 8.40
CA ILE A 719 17.95 -13.50 7.55
C ILE A 719 18.77 -12.41 8.26
N LEU A 720 18.18 -11.46 8.99
CA LEU A 720 18.92 -10.39 9.68
C LEU A 720 19.65 -10.86 10.96
N LEU A 721 19.36 -12.06 11.47
CA LEU A 721 19.98 -12.67 12.66
C LEU A 721 21.23 -13.48 12.33
N ARG A 722 21.66 -13.50 11.06
CA ARG A 722 22.92 -14.15 10.64
C ARG A 722 24.12 -13.55 11.39
N PRO A 723 25.14 -14.36 11.71
CA PRO A 723 26.41 -13.87 12.23
C PRO A 723 27.02 -12.79 11.33
N ARG A 724 27.67 -11.79 11.93
CA ARG A 724 28.47 -10.76 11.24
C ARG A 724 29.95 -10.91 11.55
N THR A 725 30.27 -11.43 12.73
CA THR A 725 31.62 -11.75 13.20
C THR A 725 31.75 -13.24 13.54
N LYS A 726 32.98 -13.71 13.78
CA LYS A 726 33.21 -15.09 14.26
C LYS A 726 32.75 -15.30 15.71
N ALA A 727 32.50 -14.23 16.46
CA ALA A 727 32.05 -14.29 17.84
C ALA A 727 30.52 -14.33 17.98
N ASP A 728 29.79 -13.97 16.91
CA ASP A 728 28.33 -13.96 16.92
C ASP A 728 27.76 -15.37 17.07
N PRO A 729 26.67 -15.52 17.85
CA PRO A 729 25.96 -16.79 17.96
C PRO A 729 25.21 -17.12 16.67
N PHE A 730 25.09 -18.42 16.40
CA PHE A 730 24.16 -18.91 15.38
C PHE A 730 22.76 -19.13 15.97
N MET A 731 21.74 -19.07 15.11
CA MET A 731 20.43 -19.62 15.41
C MET A 731 20.58 -21.13 15.65
N PRO A 732 19.96 -21.69 16.70
CA PRO A 732 19.97 -23.12 16.93
C PRO A 732 19.22 -23.83 15.80
N VAL A 733 19.69 -25.03 15.47
CA VAL A 733 19.15 -25.86 14.39
C VAL A 733 18.28 -26.97 14.95
N GLN A 734 17.19 -27.25 14.25
CA GLN A 734 16.41 -28.45 14.47
C GLN A 734 17.01 -29.57 13.60
N LEU A 735 17.30 -30.72 14.22
CA LEU A 735 17.77 -31.91 13.52
C LEU A 735 16.70 -32.98 13.65
N ASP A 736 16.35 -33.63 12.53
CA ASP A 736 15.43 -34.76 12.56
C ASP A 736 16.01 -35.89 13.43
N GLU A 737 15.17 -36.45 14.30
CA GLU A 737 15.52 -37.58 15.17
C GLU A 737 15.35 -38.92 14.46
N SER A 738 14.87 -38.93 13.20
CA SER A 738 14.68 -40.15 12.40
C SER A 738 16.01 -40.87 12.20
N GLY A 739 16.26 -41.87 13.06
CA GLY A 739 17.49 -42.63 13.08
C GLY A 739 17.69 -43.43 11.80
N GLU A 740 18.64 -43.02 10.97
CA GLU A 740 19.67 -43.87 10.36
C GLU A 740 20.74 -43.02 9.65
N ARG A 741 21.99 -43.13 10.13
CA ARG A 741 23.27 -42.93 9.41
C ARG A 741 23.69 -41.52 8.96
N CYS A 742 24.74 -41.03 9.61
CA CYS A 742 25.84 -40.17 9.11
C CYS A 742 25.55 -38.81 8.47
N CYS A 743 24.30 -38.49 8.08
CA CYS A 743 23.92 -37.20 7.48
C CYS A 743 22.56 -36.76 8.03
N PRO A 744 22.48 -35.99 9.14
CA PRO A 744 21.21 -35.42 9.57
C PRO A 744 20.76 -34.36 8.54
N ASP A 745 19.51 -34.44 8.09
CA ASP A 745 18.90 -33.35 7.32
C ASP A 745 18.73 -32.15 8.26
N VAL A 746 19.34 -31.03 7.86
CA VAL A 746 19.31 -29.77 8.61
C VAL A 746 18.49 -28.77 7.82
N GLU A 747 17.40 -28.30 8.40
CA GLU A 747 16.70 -27.17 7.84
C GLU A 747 17.45 -25.87 8.14
N ASP A 748 17.78 -25.10 7.11
CA ASP A 748 18.40 -23.78 7.24
C ASP A 748 17.49 -22.83 8.06
N PRO A 749 17.94 -22.31 9.21
CA PRO A 749 17.14 -21.45 10.07
C PRO A 749 17.00 -20.01 9.55
N TYR A 750 17.70 -19.62 8.48
CA TYR A 750 17.79 -18.25 7.98
C TYR A 750 17.00 -18.00 6.69
N SER A 751 17.23 -18.80 5.65
CA SER A 751 16.63 -18.55 4.33
C SER A 751 15.12 -18.55 4.38
N PHE A 752 14.50 -17.43 3.97
CA PHE A 752 13.05 -17.29 3.83
C PHE A 752 12.26 -17.69 5.09
N ARG A 753 12.80 -17.39 6.27
CA ARG A 753 12.13 -17.62 7.56
C ARG A 753 11.92 -16.31 8.30
N ALA A 754 10.76 -16.18 8.93
CA ALA A 754 10.48 -15.10 9.87
C ALA A 754 9.65 -15.59 11.07
N THR A 755 9.79 -14.89 12.19
CA THR A 755 8.96 -15.08 13.38
C THR A 755 8.04 -13.87 13.57
N ILE A 756 6.75 -14.14 13.76
CA ILE A 756 5.71 -13.17 14.11
C ILE A 756 5.43 -13.29 15.60
N VAL A 757 5.58 -12.18 16.32
CA VAL A 757 5.33 -12.13 17.77
C VAL A 757 4.12 -11.24 18.04
N LEU A 758 3.03 -11.87 18.51
CA LEU A 758 1.74 -11.24 18.78
C LEU A 758 1.44 -11.19 20.29
N PRO A 759 0.79 -10.13 20.79
CA PRO A 759 0.32 -10.08 22.16
C PRO A 759 -0.92 -10.98 22.35
N ALA A 760 -1.01 -11.68 23.49
CA ALA A 760 -2.13 -12.58 23.76
C ALA A 760 -3.31 -11.93 24.53
N TRP A 761 -3.13 -10.72 25.07
CA TRP A 761 -4.08 -10.06 25.97
C TRP A 761 -5.16 -9.18 25.31
N PRO A 762 -4.98 -8.58 24.10
CA PRO A 762 -6.01 -7.72 23.53
C PRO A 762 -7.34 -8.44 23.38
N LYS A 763 -8.46 -7.73 23.57
CA LYS A 763 -9.80 -8.32 23.58
C LYS A 763 -10.07 -9.17 22.34
N ARG A 764 -9.74 -8.69 21.14
CA ARG A 764 -9.94 -9.48 19.91
C ARG A 764 -9.01 -10.67 19.84
N PHE A 765 -7.75 -10.49 20.22
CA PHE A 765 -6.74 -11.54 20.23
C PHE A 765 -6.98 -12.61 21.31
N ARG A 766 -7.97 -12.46 22.19
CA ARG A 766 -8.40 -13.55 23.10
C ARG A 766 -9.45 -14.47 22.49
N ASP A 767 -10.12 -14.06 21.41
CA ASP A 767 -11.06 -14.90 20.71
C ASP A 767 -10.33 -15.87 19.78
N MET A 768 -10.51 -17.18 19.97
CA MET A 768 -9.82 -18.20 19.18
C MET A 768 -10.19 -18.19 17.70
N ARG A 769 -11.41 -17.77 17.35
CA ARG A 769 -11.83 -17.62 15.94
C ARG A 769 -11.08 -16.44 15.31
N PHE A 770 -10.92 -15.35 16.06
CA PHE A 770 -10.12 -14.21 15.62
C PHE A 770 -8.64 -14.51 15.52
N ARG A 771 -8.06 -15.29 16.45
CA ARG A 771 -6.68 -15.76 16.29
C ARG A 771 -6.50 -16.57 15.02
N LYS A 772 -7.41 -17.51 14.74
CA LYS A 772 -7.37 -18.30 13.51
C LYS A 772 -7.44 -17.40 12.27
N PHE A 773 -8.35 -16.42 12.26
CA PHE A 773 -8.45 -15.44 11.18
C PHE A 773 -7.14 -14.64 11.00
N VAL A 774 -6.52 -14.17 12.09
CA VAL A 774 -5.22 -13.47 12.06
C VAL A 774 -4.13 -14.36 11.49
N GLU A 775 -4.08 -15.60 11.95
CA GLU A 775 -3.12 -16.60 11.53
C GLU A 775 -3.24 -17.00 10.06
N ASP A 776 -4.47 -17.16 9.57
CA ASP A 776 -4.76 -17.45 8.17
C ASP A 776 -4.43 -16.24 7.29
N THR A 777 -4.72 -15.02 7.76
CA THR A 777 -4.38 -13.77 7.08
C THR A 777 -2.86 -13.62 6.95
N LEU A 778 -2.10 -13.80 8.04
CA LEU A 778 -0.64 -13.75 8.02
C LEU A 778 -0.05 -14.74 6.99
N ARG A 779 -0.55 -15.98 6.96
CA ARG A 779 -0.03 -16.98 6.01
C ARG A 779 -0.44 -16.71 4.56
N ARG A 780 -1.64 -16.17 4.33
CA ARG A 780 -2.13 -15.85 2.98
C ARG A 780 -1.40 -14.66 2.36
N GLU A 781 -1.09 -13.66 3.17
CA GLU A 781 -0.45 -12.43 2.70
C GLU A 781 1.07 -12.55 2.61
N ALA A 782 1.68 -13.55 3.24
CA ALA A 782 3.12 -13.78 3.15
C ALA A 782 3.51 -14.28 1.74
N PRO A 783 4.67 -13.88 1.21
CA PRO A 783 5.22 -14.51 0.00
C PRO A 783 5.28 -16.04 0.16
N ALA A 784 4.85 -16.78 -0.86
CA ALA A 784 4.62 -18.23 -0.77
C ALA A 784 5.85 -19.07 -0.36
N TYR A 785 7.06 -18.53 -0.56
CA TYR A 785 8.32 -19.18 -0.21
C TYR A 785 8.79 -18.85 1.23
N ILE A 786 8.10 -17.97 1.95
CA ILE A 786 8.45 -17.56 3.31
C ILE A 786 7.70 -18.40 4.33
N PHE A 787 8.45 -19.01 5.24
CA PHE A 787 7.91 -19.73 6.39
C PHE A 787 7.76 -18.78 7.58
N LEU A 788 6.55 -18.72 8.14
CA LEU A 788 6.22 -17.92 9.32
C LEU A 788 6.05 -18.80 10.58
N LYS A 789 6.87 -18.56 11.60
CA LYS A 789 6.62 -19.02 12.97
C LYS A 789 5.76 -17.98 13.69
N ILE A 790 4.56 -18.36 14.15
CA ILE A 790 3.64 -17.44 14.82
C ILE A 790 3.59 -17.75 16.32
N CYS A 791 3.87 -16.75 17.15
CA CYS A 791 3.89 -16.86 18.60
C CYS A 791 2.91 -15.86 19.24
N TRP A 792 1.97 -16.35 20.06
CA TRP A 792 1.07 -15.51 20.87
C TRP A 792 1.56 -15.45 22.31
N ILE A 793 2.09 -14.33 22.79
CA ILE A 793 2.84 -14.30 24.06
C ILE A 793 2.21 -13.43 25.14
N SER A 794 2.57 -13.66 26.42
CA SER A 794 2.12 -12.84 27.57
C SER A 794 2.74 -11.45 27.56
N HIS A 795 2.20 -10.56 28.40
CA HIS A 795 2.81 -9.26 28.67
C HIS A 795 4.28 -9.38 29.10
N HIS A 796 4.59 -10.27 30.05
CA HIS A 796 5.95 -10.44 30.56
C HIS A 796 6.92 -10.82 29.43
N GLN A 797 6.59 -11.86 28.66
CA GLN A 797 7.41 -12.29 27.53
C GLN A 797 7.55 -11.18 26.47
N MET A 798 6.48 -10.41 26.19
CA MET A 798 6.54 -9.31 25.23
C MET A 798 7.45 -8.19 25.72
N ASN A 799 7.38 -7.80 26.99
CA ASN A 799 8.24 -6.76 27.54
C ASN A 799 9.72 -7.14 27.50
N GLU A 800 10.05 -8.40 27.82
CA GLU A 800 11.43 -8.92 27.70
C GLU A 800 11.89 -8.99 26.24
N PHE A 801 11.03 -9.46 25.35
CA PHE A 801 11.28 -9.51 23.92
C PHE A 801 11.53 -8.11 23.34
N GLU A 802 10.65 -7.15 23.61
CA GLU A 802 10.76 -5.77 23.10
C GLU A 802 12.02 -5.07 23.61
N GLY A 803 12.43 -5.33 24.85
CA GLY A 803 13.70 -4.87 25.39
C GLY A 803 14.90 -5.41 24.59
N CYS A 804 14.95 -6.72 24.35
CA CYS A 804 16.03 -7.35 23.57
C CYS A 804 16.01 -6.96 22.09
N TYR A 805 14.83 -6.90 21.49
CA TYR A 805 14.62 -6.52 20.09
C TYR A 805 15.00 -5.06 19.85
N GLY A 806 14.61 -4.15 20.75
CA GLY A 806 14.98 -2.74 20.67
C GLY A 806 16.49 -2.52 20.82
N GLU A 807 17.14 -3.21 21.77
CA GLU A 807 18.61 -3.19 21.91
C GLU A 807 19.30 -3.67 20.63
N TRP A 808 18.91 -4.83 20.09
CA TRP A 808 19.49 -5.39 18.86
C TRP A 808 19.24 -4.50 17.64
N SER A 809 18.01 -4.05 17.43
CA SER A 809 17.62 -3.20 16.31
C SER A 809 18.39 -1.86 16.32
N ALA A 810 18.58 -1.27 17.48
CA ALA A 810 19.39 -0.05 17.63
C ALA A 810 20.87 -0.28 17.31
N GLN A 811 21.43 -1.45 17.59
CA GLN A 811 22.81 -1.79 17.19
C GLN A 811 22.90 -2.10 15.69
N LEU A 812 21.91 -2.81 15.14
CA LEU A 812 21.81 -3.11 13.72
C LEU A 812 21.72 -1.83 12.87
N ALA A 813 20.96 -0.83 13.33
CA ALA A 813 20.78 0.44 12.62
C ALA A 813 22.05 1.30 12.58
N LYS A 814 22.95 1.16 13.56
CA LYS A 814 24.24 1.86 13.61
C LYS A 814 25.28 1.31 12.63
N LEU A 815 25.02 0.15 12.03
CA LEU A 815 25.99 -0.47 11.14
C LEU A 815 26.11 0.34 9.86
N GLU A 816 27.28 0.92 9.65
CA GLU A 816 27.67 1.45 8.36
C GLU A 816 28.14 0.28 7.47
N PRO A 817 27.53 0.07 6.29
CA PRO A 817 28.04 -0.85 5.31
C PRO A 817 29.41 -0.38 4.87
N ARG A 818 30.37 -1.29 4.89
CA ARG A 818 31.67 -1.08 4.27
C ARG A 818 31.48 -1.06 2.75
N LEU A 819 31.43 0.14 2.18
CA LEU A 819 31.41 0.37 0.73
C LEU A 819 32.71 -0.17 0.10
N GLY A 820 32.61 -0.84 -1.05
CA GLY A 820 33.77 -1.20 -1.88
C GLY A 820 34.51 -2.51 -1.56
N LEU A 821 33.96 -3.41 -0.72
CA LEU A 821 34.53 -4.75 -0.48
C LEU A 821 34.21 -5.74 -1.62
N CYS A 822 34.56 -5.35 -2.84
CA CYS A 822 34.41 -6.20 -4.01
C CYS A 822 35.78 -6.83 -4.30
N PRO A 823 35.92 -8.17 -4.15
CA PRO A 823 37.20 -8.82 -4.37
C PRO A 823 37.66 -8.58 -5.80
N ARG A 824 38.80 -7.91 -5.99
CA ARG A 824 39.39 -7.75 -7.32
C ARG A 824 40.10 -9.05 -7.70
N LYS A 825 40.21 -9.33 -8.99
CA LYS A 825 40.85 -10.56 -9.49
C LYS A 825 42.32 -10.60 -9.03
N GLY A 826 42.63 -11.47 -8.07
CA GLY A 826 43.96 -11.59 -7.44
C GLY A 826 43.96 -11.32 -5.94
N ASP A 827 42.92 -10.70 -5.39
CA ASP A 827 42.69 -10.70 -3.95
C ASP A 827 42.34 -12.13 -3.51
N LYS A 828 43.06 -12.63 -2.50
CA LYS A 828 42.58 -13.83 -1.79
C LYS A 828 41.18 -13.48 -1.31
N LEU A 829 40.22 -14.39 -1.46
CA LEU A 829 38.82 -14.31 -1.01
C LEU A 829 38.63 -14.03 0.51
N LYS A 830 39.66 -13.56 1.21
CA LYS A 830 39.74 -13.21 2.62
C LYS A 830 39.00 -11.91 2.98
N SER A 831 38.57 -11.10 2.01
CA SER A 831 37.91 -9.81 2.26
C SER A 831 36.39 -9.89 2.38
N SER A 832 35.77 -11.03 2.06
CA SER A 832 34.36 -11.28 2.33
C SER A 832 34.25 -11.96 3.68
N PRO A 833 33.52 -11.41 4.67
CA PRO A 833 33.35 -12.08 5.94
C PRO A 833 32.55 -13.38 5.68
N MET A 834 33.11 -14.54 6.04
CA MET A 834 32.44 -15.85 5.89
C MET A 834 31.12 -15.94 6.67
N SER A 835 30.91 -15.00 7.59
CA SER A 835 29.70 -14.85 8.39
C SER A 835 28.47 -14.45 7.57
N GLY A 836 28.64 -13.83 6.39
CA GLY A 836 27.53 -13.47 5.50
C GLY A 836 26.70 -12.26 5.95
N GLY A 837 27.21 -11.50 6.90
CA GLY A 837 26.74 -10.15 7.20
C GLY A 837 27.87 -9.13 7.04
N LEU A 838 27.51 -7.84 6.92
CA LEU A 838 28.49 -6.76 6.84
C LEU A 838 29.37 -6.77 8.11
N PRO A 839 30.71 -6.63 7.99
CA PRO A 839 31.56 -6.58 9.17
C PRO A 839 31.24 -5.32 9.98
N LEU A 840 31.25 -5.47 11.30
CA LEU A 840 31.05 -4.37 12.23
C LEU A 840 32.17 -3.30 12.08
N PRO A 841 31.94 -2.02 12.44
CA PRO A 841 32.97 -0.98 12.40
C PRO A 841 34.18 -1.33 13.30
N ASP A 842 35.40 -1.01 12.86
CA ASP A 842 36.61 -1.32 13.63
C ASP A 842 36.65 -0.53 14.96
N GLY A 843 36.71 -1.24 16.10
CA GLY A 843 37.30 -0.69 17.33
C GLY A 843 36.40 -0.32 18.51
N LYS A 844 35.12 -0.70 18.59
CA LYS A 844 34.34 -0.66 19.88
C LYS A 844 32.97 -1.35 19.89
N ASP A 845 32.38 -1.70 18.75
CA ASP A 845 30.96 -2.13 18.70
C ASP A 845 30.73 -3.65 18.59
N ASP A 846 31.79 -4.44 18.41
CA ASP A 846 31.70 -5.90 18.24
C ASP A 846 31.01 -6.62 19.40
N VAL A 847 31.38 -6.27 20.63
CA VAL A 847 30.86 -6.92 21.84
C VAL A 847 29.40 -6.55 22.08
N SER A 848 29.01 -5.30 21.80
CA SER A 848 27.65 -4.82 22.07
C SER A 848 26.64 -5.44 21.12
N TYR A 849 26.96 -5.55 19.83
CA TYR A 849 26.09 -6.23 18.86
C TYR A 849 25.99 -7.72 19.17
N THR A 850 27.12 -8.39 19.38
CA THR A 850 27.16 -9.83 19.72
C THR A 850 26.30 -10.13 20.95
N ALA A 851 26.43 -9.32 22.01
CA ALA A 851 25.64 -9.48 23.23
C ALA A 851 24.13 -9.25 22.99
N ALA A 852 23.76 -8.22 22.24
CA ALA A 852 22.36 -7.94 21.91
C ALA A 852 21.75 -9.06 21.05
N LEU A 853 22.47 -9.54 20.03
CA LEU A 853 22.06 -10.67 19.18
C LEU A 853 21.90 -11.94 20.02
N THR A 854 22.83 -12.24 20.93
CA THR A 854 22.75 -13.41 21.82
C THR A 854 21.49 -13.38 22.68
N LYS A 855 21.19 -12.23 23.30
CA LYS A 855 19.96 -12.07 24.09
C LYS A 855 18.71 -12.26 23.23
N LEU A 856 18.68 -11.68 22.03
CA LEU A 856 17.52 -11.76 21.13
C LEU A 856 17.28 -13.20 20.65
N ILE A 857 18.34 -13.93 20.27
CA ILE A 857 18.21 -15.34 19.88
C ILE A 857 17.71 -16.17 21.08
N ALA A 858 18.28 -15.98 22.27
CA ALA A 858 17.84 -16.70 23.47
C ALA A 858 16.34 -16.48 23.75
N ILE A 859 15.88 -15.22 23.80
CA ILE A 859 14.47 -14.93 24.10
C ILE A 859 13.52 -15.47 23.01
N LEU A 860 13.90 -15.43 21.73
CA LEU A 860 13.10 -15.98 20.62
C LEU A 860 12.85 -17.49 20.74
N HIS A 861 13.78 -18.23 21.35
CA HIS A 861 13.65 -19.66 21.61
C HIS A 861 12.87 -19.97 22.87
N GLU A 862 12.86 -19.06 23.85
CA GLU A 862 12.09 -19.17 25.08
C GLU A 862 10.63 -18.74 24.93
N LEU A 863 10.26 -18.07 23.82
CA LEU A 863 8.86 -17.67 23.57
C LEU A 863 7.91 -18.87 23.53
N VAL A 864 6.90 -18.83 24.38
CA VAL A 864 5.83 -19.82 24.46
C VAL A 864 4.49 -19.19 24.08
N THR A 865 3.80 -19.85 23.14
CA THR A 865 2.43 -19.49 22.74
C THR A 865 1.45 -19.77 23.88
N ILE A 866 0.74 -18.74 24.33
CA ILE A 866 -0.28 -18.80 25.38
C ILE A 866 -1.64 -18.93 24.74
N TYR A 867 -2.40 -19.95 25.12
CA TYR A 867 -3.80 -20.11 24.73
C TYR A 867 -4.74 -19.58 25.83
N PRO A 868 -5.88 -18.98 25.47
CA PRO A 868 -6.92 -18.63 26.43
C PRO A 868 -7.39 -19.86 27.22
N ALA A 869 -7.77 -19.66 28.48
CA ALA A 869 -8.37 -20.73 29.29
C ALA A 869 -9.66 -21.21 28.62
N ALA A 870 -9.81 -22.52 28.48
CA ALA A 870 -10.98 -23.13 27.87
C ALA A 870 -11.38 -24.41 28.60
N SER A 871 -12.67 -24.72 28.57
CA SER A 871 -13.28 -25.82 29.31
C SER A 871 -13.29 -27.08 28.44
N LEU A 872 -12.78 -28.20 28.96
CA LEU A 872 -12.88 -29.52 28.33
C LEU A 872 -14.33 -30.02 28.45
N HIS A 873 -14.95 -30.32 27.31
CA HIS A 873 -16.29 -30.92 27.25
C HIS A 873 -16.23 -32.33 26.68
N ASP A 874 -16.98 -33.26 27.26
CA ASP A 874 -17.22 -34.59 26.70
C ASP A 874 -18.17 -34.47 25.49
N CYS A 875 -18.06 -35.36 24.50
CA CYS A 875 -18.83 -35.30 23.24
C CYS A 875 -20.36 -35.38 23.45
N THR A 876 -20.81 -35.72 24.66
CA THR A 876 -22.22 -35.81 25.05
C THR A 876 -22.77 -34.53 25.68
N ASP A 877 -21.92 -33.61 26.14
CA ASP A 877 -22.34 -32.34 26.76
C ASP A 877 -22.39 -31.22 25.73
N THR A 878 -23.59 -30.98 25.20
CA THR A 878 -23.87 -29.93 24.19
C THR A 878 -24.44 -28.64 24.78
N SER A 879 -24.55 -28.54 26.11
CA SER A 879 -25.14 -27.37 26.78
C SER A 879 -24.08 -26.43 27.38
N GLY A 880 -23.68 -25.42 26.61
CA GLY A 880 -22.87 -24.29 27.09
C GLY A 880 -22.46 -23.35 25.96
N ASP A 881 -22.47 -22.03 26.23
CA ASP A 881 -22.01 -20.97 25.32
C ASP A 881 -20.48 -20.70 25.45
N GLU A 882 -19.75 -21.52 26.21
CA GLU A 882 -18.30 -21.36 26.44
C GLU A 882 -17.47 -21.92 25.25
N PRO A 883 -16.26 -21.39 25.00
CA PRO A 883 -15.38 -21.86 23.94
C PRO A 883 -15.02 -23.34 24.13
N GLN A 884 -15.47 -24.20 23.21
CA GLN A 884 -15.24 -25.64 23.27
C GLN A 884 -13.83 -25.99 22.78
N VAL A 885 -13.07 -26.74 23.58
CA VAL A 885 -11.83 -27.40 23.14
C VAL A 885 -12.18 -28.82 22.72
N THR A 886 -12.04 -29.12 21.44
CA THR A 886 -12.20 -30.49 20.91
C THR A 886 -10.86 -31.22 20.96
N LEU A 887 -10.77 -32.28 21.76
CA LEU A 887 -9.62 -33.18 21.77
C LEU A 887 -9.35 -33.70 20.33
N ASN A 888 -8.08 -33.63 19.92
CA ASN A 888 -7.52 -33.87 18.57
C ASN A 888 -7.33 -32.66 17.64
N ASN A 889 -7.86 -31.47 17.95
CA ASN A 889 -7.59 -30.23 17.19
C ASN A 889 -6.73 -29.20 17.93
N THR A 890 -6.24 -29.55 19.12
CA THR A 890 -5.46 -28.67 20.00
C THR A 890 -4.38 -29.49 20.69
N ASN A 891 -3.11 -29.12 20.52
CA ASN A 891 -2.04 -29.62 21.36
C ASN A 891 -2.24 -29.02 22.76
N LEU A 892 -2.72 -29.84 23.68
CA LEU A 892 -2.76 -29.48 25.10
C LEU A 892 -1.32 -29.34 25.58
N GLY A 893 -0.88 -28.11 25.77
CA GLY A 893 0.35 -27.82 26.51
C GLY A 893 0.19 -28.35 27.93
N THR A 894 1.11 -29.21 28.34
CA THR A 894 1.25 -29.67 29.72
C THR A 894 1.52 -28.46 30.61
N PHE A 895 0.60 -28.17 31.54
CA PHE A 895 0.87 -27.34 32.70
C PHE A 895 1.86 -28.00 33.65
#